data_AF-A0A1A8WHU1-F1
#
_entry.id   AF-A0A1A8WHU1-F1
#
_cell.length_a   1.000
_cell.length_b   1.000
_cell.length_c   1.000
_cell.angle_alpha   90.00
_cell.angle_beta   90.00
_cell.angle_gamma   90.00
#
_symmetry.space_group_name_H-M   'P 1'
#
loop_
_entity.id
_entity.type
_entity.pdbx_description
1 polymer ?
#
loop_
_entity_poly.entity_id
_entity_poly.type
_entity_poly.pdbx_seq_one_letter_code
_entity_poly.pdbx_strand_id
1 'polypeptide(L)'
;MSNKSKYFTLIELAKQFEDFKGLDLHTFYQELDKPYVAEANNGVCDKKILFSGIEDPDVLTFLKNICRSLKHLLSRQESAINNIKSKDKHCMYLKYWLYDKLIDKGFNQYDIDIILSFLEKHKNGCMKLVSSDKPCNFYKLSLKDIYNIKNIYDYSELLYKADMNIYDKISKDSKRLDYFKKGLDLYKSSKARCPTDRQNVYCYEFNEYERIHNKYKKELPFLSCREKVLYSLYKKDNPLIKESSHNENTSGVPVDYELHTLLVDDNLLDEVKLHSFYESLTKHNGNFTSNSCVPSSMYKIEEENAICNLFERVKSILNEWDETYAKYPNVGLDKSCDYLNYWLYDKLIHLGATPCGIEIFYYLWHKYVVDKTEIKNKCYKEKSYVFTAEELANKKKIFDFLEYYIKIKGKLKEGNNKNDKRYCGYIKYIFELYKYMLHNNVSKEYTEELWLFRKIFFGNNELHFLEKKCPNMCLDLVFDVRYKTLCPLDEKPSVMDEQEDINICENEELSTDNRYLSKNNEKEYVFEDLNTFAVYNDLNREVTTDNYYSFCSKLLPFSSKHCGIYGLCVKLARNIKDLWHIKNKERTDRCEYIIHWMYDKMKKILKIDKNGVYDTNALSQFFKVGYDIFHTFGASDCLYNTINVNFEEQTEKKHLHDYFKDYDKISCGDTFNSMKCEKYCEYIKHINGLYGKYFGNCCNCFNSGRCMDMCSDYFKCDDNYNPYNLFKALKCKEDKKFPGGMQKVQKPHFVDHHVIWLTEYSGKIKEKPLLMMEKMEFASTPEMESSRTPEMESSINSEMESSRTPENVCDKITCDPFYVAALGSFGFMGFLLLSFIFYKFTPLGSYFHNKDSKKKKTYFQQSEEQFLEDDFEFNRKNMKNRRMRLAYHQA
;
A
#
# COMPACT_ATOMS: atom_id res chain seq x y z
N MET A 1 20.45 -21.59 20.45
CA MET A 1 19.47 -22.71 20.43
C MET A 1 19.65 -23.45 19.11
N SER A 2 19.88 -24.77 19.15
CA SER A 2 20.22 -25.57 17.97
C SER A 2 19.11 -25.52 16.92
N ASN A 3 19.44 -25.13 15.69
CA ASN A 3 18.54 -25.14 14.52
C ASN A 3 18.02 -26.54 14.16
N LYS A 4 18.51 -27.63 14.80
CA LYS A 4 18.07 -29.01 14.51
C LYS A 4 16.58 -29.27 14.81
N SER A 5 15.91 -28.48 15.64
CA SER A 5 14.52 -28.78 16.05
C SER A 5 13.42 -28.44 15.02
N LYS A 6 13.77 -27.92 13.83
CA LYS A 6 12.81 -27.41 12.82
C LYS A 6 12.89 -28.10 11.45
N TYR A 7 13.64 -29.19 11.31
CA TYR A 7 13.85 -29.88 10.04
C TYR A 7 13.55 -31.37 10.18
N PHE A 8 13.09 -32.00 9.10
CA PHE A 8 12.79 -33.44 9.05
C PHE A 8 13.61 -34.09 7.95
N THR A 9 14.47 -35.06 8.22
CA THR A 9 15.16 -35.81 7.14
C THR A 9 14.16 -36.64 6.32
N LEU A 10 14.50 -37.02 5.09
CA LEU A 10 13.63 -37.92 4.30
C LEU A 10 13.29 -39.22 5.05
N ILE A 11 14.22 -39.75 5.85
CA ILE A 11 14.02 -40.96 6.65
C ILE A 11 12.96 -40.72 7.73
N GLU A 12 12.99 -39.56 8.40
CA GLU A 12 11.97 -39.19 9.40
C GLU A 12 10.59 -39.02 8.77
N LEU A 13 10.53 -38.43 7.57
CA LEU A 13 9.29 -38.31 6.79
C LEU A 13 8.77 -39.70 6.38
N ALA A 14 9.63 -40.58 5.86
CA ALA A 14 9.28 -41.94 5.42
C ALA A 14 8.84 -42.86 6.57
N LYS A 15 9.30 -42.63 7.81
CA LYS A 15 8.83 -43.37 8.99
C LYS A 15 7.37 -43.05 9.35
N GLN A 16 6.93 -41.84 9.05
CA GLN A 16 5.62 -41.31 9.44
C GLN A 16 4.59 -41.39 8.31
N PHE A 17 5.05 -41.28 7.07
CA PHE A 17 4.23 -41.33 5.87
C PHE A 17 4.71 -42.47 4.97
N GLU A 18 3.95 -43.56 4.92
CA GLU A 18 4.34 -44.73 4.13
C GLU A 18 4.45 -44.45 2.63
N ASP A 19 3.70 -43.47 2.12
CA ASP A 19 3.76 -43.03 0.73
C ASP A 19 5.17 -42.55 0.32
N PHE A 20 5.94 -42.00 1.28
CA PHE A 20 7.33 -41.60 1.05
C PHE A 20 8.25 -42.81 0.84
N LYS A 21 7.93 -43.97 1.41
CA LYS A 21 8.71 -45.21 1.18
C LYS A 21 8.55 -45.72 -0.25
N GLY A 22 7.42 -45.42 -0.90
CA GLY A 22 7.14 -45.79 -2.29
C GLY A 22 7.77 -44.87 -3.34
N LEU A 23 8.47 -43.81 -2.94
CA LEU A 23 9.07 -42.85 -3.86
C LEU A 23 10.38 -43.37 -4.45
N ASP A 24 10.60 -43.15 -5.76
CA ASP A 24 11.92 -43.36 -6.40
C ASP A 24 13.07 -42.71 -5.64
N LEU A 25 12.82 -41.54 -5.04
CA LEU A 25 13.78 -40.83 -4.21
C LEU A 25 14.20 -41.63 -2.97
N HIS A 26 13.25 -42.31 -2.31
CA HIS A 26 13.54 -43.12 -1.15
C HIS A 26 14.40 -44.34 -1.52
N THR A 27 14.06 -45.00 -2.63
CA THR A 27 14.90 -46.07 -3.21
C THR A 27 16.30 -45.56 -3.53
N PHE A 28 16.42 -44.36 -4.11
CA PHE A 28 17.70 -43.74 -4.42
C PHE A 28 18.56 -43.47 -3.17
N TYR A 29 17.93 -43.00 -2.08
CA TYR A 29 18.59 -42.80 -0.78
C TYR A 29 19.08 -44.11 -0.18
N GLN A 30 18.23 -45.16 -0.19
CA GLN A 30 18.59 -46.47 0.34
C GLN A 30 19.82 -47.05 -0.36
N GLU A 31 19.91 -46.89 -1.69
CA GLU A 31 21.10 -47.32 -2.44
C GLU A 31 22.35 -46.51 -2.05
N LEU A 32 22.25 -45.17 -1.94
CA LEU A 32 23.39 -44.34 -1.54
C LEU A 32 23.91 -44.63 -0.13
N ASP A 33 23.02 -45.02 0.78
CA ASP A 33 23.31 -45.30 2.19
C ASP A 33 23.83 -46.72 2.46
N LYS A 34 23.90 -47.60 1.44
CA LYS A 34 24.43 -48.96 1.63
C LYS A 34 25.90 -48.93 2.09
N PRO A 35 26.29 -49.75 3.08
CA PRO A 35 27.68 -49.86 3.50
C PRO A 35 28.47 -50.62 2.44
N TYR A 36 29.36 -49.91 1.72
CA TYR A 36 30.21 -50.51 0.70
C TYR A 36 31.58 -50.87 1.27
N VAL A 37 31.94 -52.16 1.18
CA VAL A 37 33.25 -52.67 1.62
C VAL A 37 34.32 -52.22 0.61
N ALA A 38 35.46 -51.77 1.12
CA ALA A 38 36.59 -51.37 0.30
C ALA A 38 37.21 -52.60 -0.37
N GLU A 39 36.82 -52.90 -1.62
CA GLU A 39 37.64 -53.75 -2.46
C GLU A 39 38.92 -53.01 -2.82
N ALA A 40 40.07 -53.66 -2.60
CA ALA A 40 41.39 -53.15 -2.93
C ALA A 40 41.53 -53.05 -4.47
N ASN A 41 41.04 -51.96 -5.05
CA ASN A 41 41.24 -51.66 -6.46
C ASN A 41 41.44 -50.17 -6.68
N ASN A 42 42.55 -49.84 -7.36
CA ASN A 42 43.13 -48.53 -7.69
C ASN A 42 42.20 -47.60 -8.50
N GLY A 43 41.03 -47.25 -7.95
CA GLY A 43 40.11 -46.32 -8.55
C GLY A 43 40.57 -44.86 -8.41
N VAL A 44 40.07 -43.99 -9.28
CA VAL A 44 40.30 -42.53 -9.24
C VAL A 44 39.98 -41.92 -7.87
N CYS A 45 39.00 -42.50 -7.14
CA CYS A 45 38.58 -42.10 -5.79
C CYS A 45 39.57 -42.40 -4.66
N ASP A 46 40.51 -43.32 -4.86
CA ASP A 46 41.35 -43.86 -3.78
C ASP A 46 42.78 -43.26 -3.78
N LYS A 47 43.06 -42.32 -4.70
CA LYS A 47 44.35 -41.63 -4.76
C LYS A 47 44.48 -40.63 -3.61
N LYS A 48 45.50 -40.79 -2.77
CA LYS A 48 45.84 -39.86 -1.66
C LYS A 48 45.97 -38.40 -2.11
N ILE A 49 46.41 -38.18 -3.36
CA ILE A 49 46.54 -36.85 -4.01
C ILE A 49 45.18 -36.16 -4.19
N LEU A 50 44.09 -36.93 -4.38
CA LEU A 50 42.75 -36.39 -4.66
C LEU A 50 42.24 -35.48 -3.54
N PHE A 51 42.53 -35.85 -2.28
CA PHE A 51 42.06 -35.14 -1.10
C PHE A 51 43.12 -34.21 -0.49
N SER A 52 44.15 -33.85 -1.27
CA SER A 52 45.19 -32.92 -0.80
C SER A 52 44.58 -31.54 -0.50
N GLY A 53 44.90 -30.98 0.68
CA GLY A 53 44.35 -29.71 1.16
C GLY A 53 43.06 -29.80 1.98
N ILE A 54 42.56 -31.00 2.31
CA ILE A 54 41.44 -31.20 3.24
C ILE A 54 42.00 -31.71 4.57
N GLU A 55 42.01 -30.85 5.58
CA GLU A 55 42.61 -31.14 6.89
C GLU A 55 41.62 -31.73 7.89
N ASP A 56 40.32 -31.42 7.74
CA ASP A 56 39.28 -31.92 8.64
C ASP A 56 39.01 -33.43 8.40
N PRO A 57 39.20 -34.29 9.42
CA PRO A 57 39.06 -35.74 9.29
C PRO A 57 37.62 -36.21 9.06
N ASP A 58 36.63 -35.47 9.54
CA ASP A 58 35.21 -35.79 9.38
C ASP A 58 34.75 -35.45 7.95
N VAL A 59 35.18 -34.29 7.43
CA VAL A 59 34.97 -33.90 6.03
C VAL A 59 35.65 -34.89 5.08
N LEU A 60 36.89 -35.26 5.37
CA LEU A 60 37.64 -36.24 4.58
C LEU A 60 36.96 -37.60 4.56
N THR A 61 36.50 -38.08 5.72
CA THR A 61 35.77 -39.35 5.83
C THR A 61 34.45 -39.31 5.07
N PHE A 62 33.72 -38.20 5.16
CA PHE A 62 32.48 -38.00 4.43
C PHE A 62 32.67 -38.04 2.91
N LEU A 63 33.65 -37.30 2.37
CA LEU A 63 33.94 -37.28 0.94
C LEU A 63 34.41 -38.64 0.41
N LYS A 64 35.21 -39.38 1.18
CA LYS A 64 35.61 -40.76 0.83
C LYS A 64 34.39 -41.68 0.73
N ASN A 65 33.44 -41.56 1.66
CA ASN A 65 32.22 -42.36 1.62
C ASN A 65 31.35 -42.01 0.41
N ILE A 66 31.17 -40.73 0.09
CA ILE A 66 30.45 -40.30 -1.12
C ILE A 66 31.10 -40.86 -2.39
N CYS A 67 32.41 -40.73 -2.51
CA CYS A 67 33.18 -41.28 -3.64
C CYS A 67 32.95 -42.78 -3.83
N ARG A 68 32.86 -43.55 -2.73
CA ARG A 68 32.61 -45.00 -2.78
C ARG A 68 31.17 -45.30 -3.17
N SER A 69 30.20 -44.66 -2.54
CA SER A 69 28.78 -44.85 -2.86
C SER A 69 28.51 -44.52 -4.33
N LEU A 70 29.02 -43.39 -4.82
CA LEU A 70 28.89 -43.03 -6.23
C LEU A 70 29.57 -44.05 -7.13
N LYS A 71 30.84 -44.43 -6.88
CA LYS A 71 31.57 -45.46 -7.67
C LYS A 71 30.80 -46.79 -7.75
N HIS A 72 30.17 -47.23 -6.67
CA HIS A 72 29.35 -48.44 -6.66
C HIS A 72 28.08 -48.29 -7.49
N LEU A 73 27.46 -47.11 -7.51
CA LEU A 73 26.39 -46.81 -8.45
C LEU A 73 26.85 -46.81 -9.93
N LEU A 74 28.15 -46.57 -10.20
CA LEU A 74 28.72 -46.60 -11.56
C LEU A 74 29.04 -48.01 -12.08
N SER A 75 29.22 -49.01 -11.21
CA SER A 75 29.80 -50.31 -11.61
C SER A 75 28.78 -51.43 -11.87
N ARG A 76 27.51 -51.31 -11.46
CA ARG A 76 26.47 -52.32 -11.71
C ARG A 76 25.52 -51.90 -12.85
N GLN A 77 25.45 -52.75 -13.89
CA GLN A 77 24.37 -52.74 -14.89
C GLN A 77 22.98 -52.96 -14.25
N GLU A 78 22.92 -53.60 -13.08
CA GLU A 78 21.69 -53.94 -12.33
C GLU A 78 21.55 -53.18 -11.00
N SER A 79 21.63 -51.84 -11.01
CA SER A 79 21.20 -51.06 -9.84
C SER A 79 19.70 -50.77 -9.93
N ALA A 80 18.98 -50.80 -8.79
CA ALA A 80 17.55 -50.43 -8.74
C ALA A 80 17.31 -49.00 -9.27
N ILE A 81 18.34 -48.14 -9.23
CA ILE A 81 18.35 -46.78 -9.76
C ILE A 81 18.25 -46.74 -11.30
N ASN A 82 18.77 -47.75 -12.02
CA ASN A 82 18.65 -47.80 -13.49
C ASN A 82 17.20 -47.98 -13.96
N ASN A 83 16.31 -48.48 -13.10
CA ASN A 83 14.88 -48.66 -13.37
C ASN A 83 14.06 -47.39 -13.12
N ILE A 84 14.66 -46.33 -12.55
CA ILE A 84 13.99 -45.03 -12.38
C ILE A 84 13.87 -44.39 -13.77
N LYS A 85 12.64 -44.34 -14.29
CA LYS A 85 12.33 -43.86 -15.67
C LYS A 85 12.84 -42.44 -15.94
N SER A 86 12.90 -41.60 -14.91
CA SER A 86 13.26 -40.18 -15.00
C SER A 86 14.74 -39.93 -14.69
N LYS A 87 15.64 -40.34 -15.58
CA LYS A 87 17.10 -40.14 -15.44
C LYS A 87 17.50 -38.69 -15.14
N ASP A 88 16.76 -37.72 -15.67
CA ASP A 88 16.97 -36.29 -15.41
C ASP A 88 16.79 -35.88 -13.94
N LYS A 89 16.13 -36.71 -13.11
CA LYS A 89 15.96 -36.46 -11.66
C LYS A 89 17.12 -36.97 -10.81
N HIS A 90 18.04 -37.78 -11.35
CA HIS A 90 19.09 -38.39 -10.55
C HIS A 90 20.04 -37.37 -9.90
N CYS A 91 20.41 -36.31 -10.63
CA CYS A 91 21.21 -35.23 -10.04
C CYS A 91 20.45 -34.50 -8.93
N MET A 92 19.14 -34.27 -9.11
CA MET A 92 18.28 -33.67 -8.07
C MET A 92 18.24 -34.55 -6.82
N TYR A 93 18.02 -35.86 -6.97
CA TYR A 93 18.00 -36.81 -5.86
C TYR A 93 19.35 -36.89 -5.13
N LEU A 94 20.46 -36.90 -5.87
CA LEU A 94 21.81 -36.90 -5.29
C LEU A 94 22.07 -35.63 -4.47
N LYS A 95 21.73 -34.45 -5.00
CA LYS A 95 21.91 -33.19 -4.27
C LYS A 95 21.03 -33.11 -3.04
N TYR A 96 19.78 -33.57 -3.14
CA TYR A 96 18.87 -33.63 -2.00
C TYR A 96 19.42 -34.52 -0.89
N TRP A 97 19.88 -35.74 -1.24
CA TRP A 97 20.55 -36.64 -0.30
C TRP A 97 21.76 -35.99 0.34
N LEU A 98 22.60 -35.33 -0.47
CA LEU A 98 23.77 -34.63 0.02
C LEU A 98 23.38 -33.56 1.06
N TYR A 99 22.38 -32.74 0.76
CA TYR A 99 21.89 -31.70 1.66
C TYR A 99 21.36 -32.27 2.97
N ASP A 100 20.62 -33.39 2.93
CA ASP A 100 20.19 -34.10 4.13
C ASP A 100 21.38 -34.56 4.98
N LYS A 101 22.41 -35.15 4.36
CA LYS A 101 23.61 -35.61 5.09
C LYS A 101 24.44 -34.46 5.66
N LEU A 102 24.55 -33.34 4.94
CA LEU A 102 25.24 -32.15 5.43
C LEU A 102 24.56 -31.60 6.70
N ILE A 103 23.23 -31.56 6.69
CA ILE A 103 22.41 -31.11 7.84
C ILE A 103 22.51 -32.10 9.01
N ASP A 104 22.34 -33.40 8.75
CA ASP A 104 22.33 -34.46 9.76
C ASP A 104 23.66 -34.53 10.54
N LYS A 105 24.77 -34.53 9.80
CA LYS A 105 26.13 -34.52 10.36
C LYS A 105 26.49 -33.24 11.10
N GLY A 106 25.74 -32.16 10.90
CA GLY A 106 25.95 -30.89 11.60
C GLY A 106 27.19 -30.12 11.14
N PHE A 107 27.59 -30.30 9.88
CA PHE A 107 28.70 -29.55 9.28
C PHE A 107 28.42 -28.04 9.30
N ASN A 108 29.45 -27.24 9.60
CA ASN A 108 29.34 -25.79 9.60
C ASN A 108 29.52 -25.22 8.18
N GLN A 109 29.41 -23.89 8.02
CA GLN A 109 29.53 -23.26 6.69
C GLN A 109 30.89 -23.51 6.02
N TYR A 110 31.98 -23.53 6.78
CA TYR A 110 33.33 -23.75 6.25
C TYR A 110 33.49 -25.18 5.72
N ASP A 111 33.00 -26.18 6.46
CA ASP A 111 33.03 -27.58 6.04
C ASP A 111 32.21 -27.79 4.75
N ILE A 112 31.01 -27.20 4.71
CA ILE A 112 30.10 -27.23 3.56
C ILE A 112 30.77 -26.60 2.33
N ASP A 113 31.43 -25.46 2.50
CA ASP A 113 32.15 -24.77 1.45
C ASP A 113 33.25 -25.65 0.83
N ILE A 114 34.02 -26.35 1.67
CA ILE A 114 35.06 -27.30 1.22
C ILE A 114 34.42 -28.46 0.46
N ILE A 115 33.37 -29.07 1.02
CA ILE A 115 32.69 -30.23 0.43
C ILE A 115 32.12 -29.87 -0.95
N LEU A 116 31.35 -28.78 -1.07
CA LEU A 116 30.71 -28.39 -2.32
C LEU A 116 31.75 -27.97 -3.38
N SER A 117 32.83 -27.29 -2.97
CA SER A 117 33.93 -26.94 -3.88
C SER A 117 34.66 -28.17 -4.40
N PHE A 118 34.86 -29.17 -3.54
CA PHE A 118 35.44 -30.45 -3.93
C PHE A 118 34.55 -31.19 -4.94
N LEU A 119 33.25 -31.30 -4.65
CA LEU A 119 32.29 -31.96 -5.53
C LEU A 119 32.21 -31.29 -6.90
N GLU A 120 32.17 -29.96 -6.95
CA GLU A 120 32.14 -29.20 -8.20
C GLU A 120 33.42 -29.37 -9.01
N LYS A 121 34.59 -29.30 -8.37
CA LYS A 121 35.90 -29.50 -9.02
C LYS A 121 36.03 -30.90 -9.64
N HIS A 122 35.44 -31.91 -9.00
CA HIS A 122 35.57 -33.31 -9.39
C HIS A 122 34.32 -33.89 -10.10
N LYS A 123 33.35 -33.05 -10.49
CA LYS A 123 32.08 -33.45 -11.13
C LYS A 123 32.22 -34.25 -12.43
N ASN A 124 33.32 -34.05 -13.15
CA ASN A 124 33.62 -34.75 -14.41
C ASN A 124 34.44 -36.04 -14.20
N GLY A 125 34.90 -36.30 -12.98
CA GLY A 125 35.74 -37.45 -12.63
C GLY A 125 34.97 -38.46 -11.77
N CYS A 126 35.48 -38.72 -10.57
CA CYS A 126 34.86 -39.66 -9.62
C CYS A 126 33.43 -39.33 -9.20
N MET A 127 32.99 -38.08 -9.39
CA MET A 127 31.65 -37.62 -9.01
C MET A 127 30.65 -37.64 -10.18
N LYS A 128 31.06 -38.11 -11.37
CA LYS A 128 30.17 -38.22 -12.53
C LYS A 128 29.24 -39.41 -12.37
N LEU A 129 27.93 -39.17 -12.33
CA LEU A 129 26.90 -40.22 -12.27
C LEU A 129 26.67 -40.84 -13.67
N VAL A 130 26.90 -42.15 -13.85
CA VAL A 130 26.75 -42.86 -15.16
C VAL A 130 25.33 -42.83 -15.71
N SER A 131 24.33 -42.77 -14.84
CA SER A 131 22.91 -42.78 -15.23
C SER A 131 22.41 -41.42 -15.76
N SER A 132 23.22 -40.37 -15.70
CA SER A 132 22.93 -39.05 -16.28
C SER A 132 23.92 -38.77 -17.41
N ASP A 133 23.43 -38.44 -18.61
CA ASP A 133 24.28 -38.08 -19.76
C ASP A 133 25.15 -36.83 -19.50
N LYS A 134 24.86 -36.09 -18.42
CA LYS A 134 25.54 -34.86 -18.00
C LYS A 134 26.00 -34.93 -16.53
N PRO A 135 27.17 -34.34 -16.17
CA PRO A 135 27.62 -34.23 -14.78
C PRO A 135 26.66 -33.36 -13.97
N CYS A 136 26.48 -33.67 -12.68
CA CYS A 136 25.70 -32.83 -11.76
C CYS A 136 26.49 -31.57 -11.40
N ASN A 137 25.82 -30.42 -11.35
CA ASN A 137 26.44 -29.16 -10.93
C ASN A 137 26.27 -28.96 -9.42
N PHE A 138 27.33 -28.60 -8.71
CA PHE A 138 27.31 -28.33 -7.28
C PHE A 138 27.64 -26.85 -7.04
N TYR A 139 26.68 -26.11 -6.50
CA TYR A 139 26.85 -24.71 -6.19
C TYR A 139 27.25 -24.51 -4.73
N LYS A 140 28.11 -23.52 -4.48
CA LYS A 140 28.56 -23.15 -3.13
C LYS A 140 27.46 -22.39 -2.37
N LEU A 141 26.50 -23.14 -1.82
CA LEU A 141 25.34 -22.61 -1.11
C LEU A 141 25.67 -22.29 0.36
N SER A 142 24.99 -21.26 0.91
CA SER A 142 25.01 -21.06 2.35
C SER A 142 24.23 -22.17 3.06
N LEU A 143 24.54 -22.48 4.32
CA LEU A 143 23.79 -23.44 5.13
C LEU A 143 22.31 -23.07 5.21
N LYS A 144 21.99 -21.77 5.28
CA LYS A 144 20.62 -21.26 5.21
C LYS A 144 19.95 -21.58 3.87
N ASP A 145 20.67 -21.43 2.78
CA ASP A 145 20.18 -21.74 1.44
C ASP A 145 19.95 -23.25 1.26
N ILE A 146 20.85 -24.09 1.78
CA ILE A 146 20.69 -25.55 1.81
C ILE A 146 19.40 -25.92 2.54
N TYR A 147 19.16 -25.36 3.73
CA TYR A 147 17.91 -25.58 4.46
C TYR A 147 16.66 -25.18 3.65
N ASN A 148 16.73 -24.06 2.94
CA ASN A 148 15.61 -23.57 2.14
C ASN A 148 15.35 -24.44 0.90
N ILE A 149 16.40 -24.78 0.13
CA ILE A 149 16.28 -25.65 -1.06
C ILE A 149 15.77 -27.04 -0.65
N LYS A 150 16.32 -27.59 0.43
CA LYS A 150 15.90 -28.87 0.98
C LYS A 150 14.42 -28.87 1.32
N ASN A 151 13.93 -27.83 2.02
CA ASN A 151 12.51 -27.72 2.37
C ASN A 151 11.60 -27.58 1.14
N ILE A 152 12.06 -26.89 0.08
CA ILE A 152 11.38 -26.84 -1.22
C ILE A 152 11.30 -28.23 -1.84
N TYR A 153 12.38 -29.03 -1.77
CA TYR A 153 12.38 -30.41 -2.29
C TYR A 153 11.40 -31.31 -1.54
N ASP A 154 11.35 -31.26 -0.19
CA ASP A 154 10.37 -32.06 0.57
C ASP A 154 8.93 -31.70 0.17
N TYR A 155 8.64 -30.39 0.10
CA TYR A 155 7.34 -29.86 -0.33
C TYR A 155 6.97 -30.36 -1.73
N SER A 156 7.93 -30.33 -2.66
CA SER A 156 7.72 -30.81 -4.02
C SER A 156 7.37 -32.29 -4.08
N GLU A 157 8.11 -33.14 -3.38
CA GLU A 157 7.87 -34.58 -3.41
C GLU A 157 6.51 -34.92 -2.80
N LEU A 158 6.15 -34.22 -1.71
CA LEU A 158 4.80 -34.29 -1.13
C LEU A 158 3.72 -33.94 -2.15
N LEU A 159 3.84 -32.79 -2.82
CA LEU A 159 2.82 -32.34 -3.77
C LEU A 159 2.62 -33.27 -4.95
N TYR A 160 3.69 -33.87 -5.45
CA TYR A 160 3.66 -34.57 -6.73
C TYR A 160 3.25 -36.02 -6.62
N LYS A 161 3.75 -36.73 -5.61
CA LYS A 161 3.65 -38.19 -5.57
C LYS A 161 2.82 -38.71 -4.41
N ALA A 162 2.52 -37.89 -3.41
CA ALA A 162 1.70 -38.34 -2.30
C ALA A 162 0.20 -38.40 -2.66
N ASP A 163 -0.48 -39.35 -2.04
CA ASP A 163 -1.94 -39.47 -2.07
C ASP A 163 -2.58 -38.28 -1.32
N MET A 164 -3.78 -37.86 -1.69
CA MET A 164 -4.49 -36.76 -1.00
C MET A 164 -4.71 -37.06 0.49
N ASN A 165 -4.82 -38.34 0.86
CA ASN A 165 -4.94 -38.77 2.25
C ASN A 165 -3.75 -38.36 3.13
N ILE A 166 -2.60 -37.97 2.53
CA ILE A 166 -1.46 -37.47 3.29
C ILE A 166 -1.72 -36.10 3.90
N TYR A 167 -2.53 -35.25 3.25
CA TYR A 167 -2.76 -33.89 3.72
C TYR A 167 -3.55 -33.89 5.03
N ASP A 168 -4.46 -34.85 5.20
CA ASP A 168 -5.17 -35.04 6.48
C ASP A 168 -4.22 -35.50 7.59
N LYS A 169 -3.28 -36.39 7.28
CA LYS A 169 -2.24 -36.80 8.24
C LYS A 169 -1.32 -35.64 8.61
N ILE A 170 -0.92 -34.82 7.64
CA ILE A 170 -0.11 -33.61 7.87
C ILE A 170 -0.89 -32.60 8.71
N SER A 171 -2.18 -32.40 8.45
CA SER A 171 -3.01 -31.45 9.18
C SER A 171 -3.10 -31.76 10.69
N LYS A 172 -2.92 -33.02 11.08
CA LYS A 172 -2.95 -33.49 12.47
C LYS A 172 -1.63 -33.25 13.22
N ASP A 173 -0.53 -32.95 12.52
CA ASP A 173 0.78 -32.65 13.12
C ASP A 173 1.20 -31.21 12.79
N SER A 174 1.01 -30.30 13.76
CA SER A 174 1.30 -28.88 13.59
C SER A 174 2.75 -28.60 13.18
N LYS A 175 3.73 -29.34 13.69
CA LYS A 175 5.16 -29.12 13.35
C LYS A 175 5.45 -29.46 11.90
N ARG A 176 4.88 -30.54 11.39
CA ARG A 176 5.05 -30.96 9.98
C ARG A 176 4.23 -30.09 9.04
N LEU A 177 3.03 -29.73 9.46
CA LEU A 177 2.19 -28.79 8.74
C LEU A 177 2.96 -27.47 8.53
N ASP A 178 3.54 -26.90 9.58
CA ASP A 178 4.37 -25.70 9.51
C ASP A 178 5.58 -25.87 8.58
N TYR A 179 6.19 -27.05 8.60
CA TYR A 179 7.32 -27.36 7.74
C TYR A 179 6.98 -27.37 6.25
N PHE A 180 5.88 -28.02 5.87
CA PHE A 180 5.41 -28.05 4.48
C PHE A 180 4.82 -26.70 4.05
N LYS A 181 4.14 -25.98 4.96
CA LYS A 181 3.72 -24.58 4.74
C LYS A 181 4.91 -23.69 4.40
N LYS A 182 5.99 -23.79 5.19
CA LYS A 182 7.24 -23.06 4.92
C LYS A 182 7.84 -23.44 3.56
N GLY A 183 7.77 -24.71 3.17
CA GLY A 183 8.21 -25.17 1.85
C GLY A 183 7.44 -24.51 0.69
N LEU A 184 6.12 -24.42 0.80
CA LEU A 184 5.25 -23.71 -0.16
C LEU A 184 5.61 -22.22 -0.26
N ASP A 185 5.77 -21.55 0.89
CA ASP A 185 6.14 -20.13 0.94
C ASP A 185 7.52 -19.87 0.35
N LEU A 186 8.48 -20.74 0.66
CA LEU A 186 9.82 -20.70 0.07
C LEU A 186 9.74 -20.88 -1.44
N TYR A 187 8.99 -21.87 -1.94
CA TYR A 187 8.81 -22.07 -3.38
C TYR A 187 8.26 -20.82 -4.08
N LYS A 188 7.17 -20.23 -3.56
CA LYS A 188 6.56 -19.00 -4.11
C LYS A 188 7.52 -17.82 -4.08
N SER A 189 8.19 -17.60 -2.95
CA SER A 189 9.13 -16.49 -2.79
C SER A 189 10.38 -16.66 -3.66
N SER A 190 10.85 -17.89 -3.87
CA SER A 190 11.99 -18.21 -4.72
C SER A 190 11.67 -18.02 -6.19
N LYS A 191 10.46 -18.37 -6.63
CA LYS A 191 9.99 -18.06 -7.98
C LYS A 191 9.96 -16.56 -8.26
N ALA A 192 9.50 -15.76 -7.29
CA ALA A 192 9.52 -14.31 -7.39
C ALA A 192 10.94 -13.73 -7.34
N ARG A 193 11.83 -14.36 -6.55
CA ARG A 193 13.24 -13.96 -6.38
C ARG A 193 14.12 -14.34 -7.57
N CYS A 194 13.78 -15.40 -8.31
CA CYS A 194 14.62 -15.98 -9.36
C CYS A 194 13.91 -16.00 -10.73
N PRO A 195 13.47 -14.84 -11.28
CA PRO A 195 12.74 -14.80 -12.56
C PRO A 195 13.62 -15.08 -13.80
N THR A 196 14.95 -15.03 -13.66
CA THR A 196 15.91 -15.33 -14.74
C THR A 196 17.04 -16.23 -14.23
N ASP A 197 17.68 -16.97 -15.13
CA ASP A 197 18.76 -17.92 -14.82
C ASP A 197 20.07 -17.30 -14.31
N ARG A 198 20.16 -15.99 -13.99
CA ARG A 198 21.46 -15.32 -13.77
C ARG A 198 21.48 -14.32 -12.60
N GLN A 199 21.03 -14.73 -11.42
CA GLN A 199 20.94 -13.80 -10.28
C GLN A 199 21.83 -14.12 -9.07
N ASN A 200 22.09 -15.41 -8.77
CA ASN A 200 23.05 -15.87 -7.75
C ASN A 200 23.06 -17.42 -7.70
N VAL A 201 23.98 -17.99 -6.91
CA VAL A 201 24.12 -19.44 -6.70
C VAL A 201 22.86 -20.14 -6.19
N TYR A 202 22.05 -19.47 -5.36
CA TYR A 202 20.77 -20.00 -4.89
C TYR A 202 19.77 -20.15 -6.05
N CYS A 203 19.66 -19.14 -6.90
CA CYS A 203 18.77 -19.18 -8.07
C CYS A 203 19.21 -20.22 -9.10
N TYR A 204 20.50 -20.50 -9.26
CA TYR A 204 20.94 -21.59 -10.14
C TYR A 204 20.42 -22.95 -9.66
N GLU A 205 20.53 -23.24 -8.35
CA GLU A 205 20.02 -24.49 -7.78
C GLU A 205 18.48 -24.56 -7.87
N PHE A 206 17.79 -23.48 -7.49
CA PHE A 206 16.32 -23.41 -7.56
C PHE A 206 15.78 -23.55 -8.99
N ASN A 207 16.37 -22.85 -9.97
CA ASN A 207 15.91 -22.89 -11.36
C ASN A 207 16.19 -24.25 -12.01
N GLU A 208 17.29 -24.92 -11.64
CA GLU A 208 17.56 -26.29 -12.11
C GLU A 208 16.45 -27.24 -11.65
N TYR A 209 16.08 -27.16 -10.36
CA TYR A 209 14.93 -27.86 -9.81
C TYR A 209 13.63 -27.50 -10.53
N GLU A 210 13.31 -26.21 -10.69
CA GLU A 210 12.08 -25.75 -11.31
C GLU A 210 11.97 -26.23 -12.77
N ARG A 211 13.09 -26.26 -13.51
CA ARG A 211 13.13 -26.76 -14.89
C ARG A 211 12.84 -28.25 -14.97
N ILE A 212 13.47 -29.06 -14.12
CA ILE A 212 13.20 -30.52 -14.05
C ILE A 212 11.74 -30.73 -13.68
N HIS A 213 11.26 -30.02 -12.67
CA HIS A 213 9.89 -30.05 -12.20
C HIS A 213 8.86 -29.67 -13.28
N ASN A 214 9.08 -28.57 -14.00
CA ASN A 214 8.20 -28.12 -15.09
C ASN A 214 8.15 -29.09 -16.26
N LYS A 215 9.21 -29.86 -16.51
CA LYS A 215 9.23 -30.92 -17.52
C LYS A 215 8.17 -31.99 -17.24
N TYR A 216 8.02 -32.39 -15.97
CA TYR A 216 7.06 -33.42 -15.54
C TYR A 216 5.69 -32.84 -15.15
N LYS A 217 5.54 -31.51 -15.06
CA LYS A 217 4.28 -30.83 -14.73
C LYS A 217 3.15 -31.11 -15.75
N LYS A 218 3.48 -31.31 -17.03
CA LYS A 218 2.48 -31.57 -18.09
C LYS A 218 1.76 -32.92 -17.94
N GLU A 219 2.29 -33.83 -17.15
CA GLU A 219 1.69 -35.15 -16.88
C GLU A 219 0.67 -35.11 -15.72
N LEU A 220 0.54 -33.98 -15.02
CA LEU A 220 -0.27 -33.83 -13.79
C LEU A 220 -1.14 -32.56 -13.86
N PRO A 221 -2.34 -32.62 -14.45
CA PRO A 221 -3.18 -31.43 -14.70
C PRO A 221 -3.72 -30.71 -13.46
N PHE A 222 -3.42 -31.18 -12.24
CA PHE A 222 -4.14 -30.83 -11.00
C PHE A 222 -3.20 -30.46 -9.84
N LEU A 223 -1.98 -30.03 -10.14
CA LEU A 223 -1.04 -29.53 -9.12
C LEU A 223 -1.61 -28.34 -8.33
N SER A 224 -2.40 -27.51 -9.02
CA SER A 224 -3.04 -26.31 -8.48
C SER A 224 -3.94 -26.61 -7.28
N CYS A 225 -4.78 -27.65 -7.33
CA CYS A 225 -5.63 -27.99 -6.18
C CYS A 225 -4.84 -28.44 -4.97
N ARG A 226 -3.75 -29.20 -5.16
CA ARG A 226 -2.91 -29.70 -4.06
C ARG A 226 -2.20 -28.57 -3.33
N GLU A 227 -1.67 -27.60 -4.09
CA GLU A 227 -1.14 -26.34 -3.54
C GLU A 227 -2.20 -25.60 -2.73
N LYS A 228 -3.44 -25.56 -3.24
CA LYS A 228 -4.56 -24.89 -2.58
C LYS A 228 -5.00 -25.60 -1.31
N VAL A 229 -5.03 -26.93 -1.30
CA VAL A 229 -5.32 -27.74 -0.10
C VAL A 229 -4.30 -27.42 0.98
N LEU A 230 -3.00 -27.48 0.67
CA LEU A 230 -1.95 -27.16 1.63
C LEU A 230 -2.05 -25.70 2.14
N TYR A 231 -2.37 -24.76 1.24
CA TYR A 231 -2.59 -23.37 1.61
C TYR A 231 -3.84 -23.18 2.49
N SER A 232 -4.93 -23.92 2.27
CA SER A 232 -6.13 -23.81 3.10
C SER A 232 -5.87 -24.23 4.56
N LEU A 233 -4.96 -25.18 4.77
CA LEU A 233 -4.48 -25.56 6.10
C LEU A 233 -3.68 -24.44 6.80
N TYR A 234 -3.24 -23.40 6.07
CA TYR A 234 -2.60 -22.19 6.61
C TYR A 234 -3.56 -21.29 7.38
N LYS A 235 -4.83 -21.20 6.96
CA LYS A 235 -5.77 -20.21 7.50
C LYS A 235 -6.43 -20.61 8.82
N LYS A 236 -6.46 -21.90 9.17
CA LYS A 236 -7.06 -22.39 10.43
C LYS A 236 -6.40 -21.85 11.70
N ASP A 237 -5.16 -21.35 11.62
CA ASP A 237 -4.38 -20.89 12.78
C ASP A 237 -4.48 -19.38 13.06
N ASN A 238 -5.32 -18.62 12.33
CA ASN A 238 -5.39 -17.17 12.49
C ASN A 238 -6.51 -16.76 13.49
N PRO A 239 -6.18 -16.26 14.70
CA PRO A 239 -7.15 -16.05 15.79
C PRO A 239 -8.14 -14.90 15.57
N LEU A 240 -7.97 -14.09 14.52
CA LEU A 240 -8.92 -13.04 14.13
C LEU A 240 -10.22 -13.58 13.50
N ILE A 241 -10.29 -14.88 13.24
CA ILE A 241 -11.48 -15.54 12.67
C ILE A 241 -12.01 -16.50 13.74
N LYS A 242 -12.40 -15.95 14.89
CA LYS A 242 -13.28 -16.65 15.82
C LYS A 242 -14.73 -16.29 15.48
N GLU A 243 -15.45 -17.32 15.08
CA GLU A 243 -16.91 -17.49 15.23
C GLU A 243 -17.83 -16.53 14.48
N SER A 244 -18.06 -16.82 13.19
CA SER A 244 -19.45 -17.05 12.78
C SER A 244 -19.61 -18.54 12.60
N SER A 245 -20.09 -19.22 13.65
CA SER A 245 -20.50 -20.62 13.57
C SER A 245 -21.48 -20.77 12.39
N HIS A 246 -21.07 -21.55 11.40
CA HIS A 246 -22.02 -22.21 10.53
C HIS A 246 -22.83 -23.14 11.43
N ASN A 247 -24.06 -22.76 11.77
CA ASN A 247 -25.02 -23.70 12.32
C ASN A 247 -25.22 -24.80 11.28
N GLU A 248 -24.82 -26.03 11.63
CA GLU A 248 -24.91 -27.25 10.82
C GLU A 248 -26.36 -27.71 10.50
N ASN A 249 -27.38 -26.87 10.68
CA ASN A 249 -28.79 -27.26 10.61
C ASN A 249 -29.69 -26.41 9.68
N THR A 250 -29.16 -25.78 8.63
CA THR A 250 -30.00 -25.09 7.63
C THR A 250 -29.80 -25.64 6.22
N SER A 251 -30.16 -26.91 6.07
CA SER A 251 -30.39 -27.57 4.78
C SER A 251 -31.65 -26.98 4.13
N GLY A 252 -31.49 -26.05 3.17
CA GLY A 252 -32.60 -25.69 2.27
C GLY A 252 -32.66 -24.27 1.68
N VAL A 253 -31.95 -23.27 2.22
CA VAL A 253 -32.09 -21.86 1.77
C VAL A 253 -31.06 -21.52 0.68
N PRO A 254 -31.46 -21.14 -0.55
CA PRO A 254 -30.52 -20.94 -1.68
C PRO A 254 -29.72 -19.63 -1.68
N VAL A 255 -30.02 -18.71 -0.77
CA VAL A 255 -29.41 -17.37 -0.64
C VAL A 255 -28.77 -17.30 0.75
N ASP A 256 -27.73 -16.47 0.92
CA ASP A 256 -27.14 -16.16 2.22
C ASP A 256 -28.23 -15.93 3.28
N TYR A 257 -28.17 -16.65 4.41
CA TYR A 257 -29.28 -16.72 5.37
C TYR A 257 -29.64 -15.37 5.97
N GLU A 258 -28.63 -14.55 6.28
CA GLU A 258 -28.84 -13.22 6.86
C GLU A 258 -29.51 -12.28 5.85
N LEU A 259 -29.02 -12.26 4.60
CA LEU A 259 -29.67 -11.55 3.50
C LEU A 259 -31.08 -12.06 3.24
N HIS A 260 -31.27 -13.38 3.16
CA HIS A 260 -32.57 -13.99 2.90
C HIS A 260 -33.60 -13.57 3.95
N THR A 261 -33.23 -13.58 5.23
CA THR A 261 -34.11 -13.15 6.32
C THR A 261 -34.53 -11.69 6.14
N LEU A 262 -33.59 -10.80 5.78
CA LEU A 262 -33.90 -9.39 5.53
C LEU A 262 -34.85 -9.20 4.34
N LEU A 263 -34.59 -9.92 3.24
CA LEU A 263 -35.40 -9.83 2.04
C LEU A 263 -36.82 -10.36 2.23
N VAL A 264 -36.99 -11.43 3.03
CA VAL A 264 -38.32 -11.96 3.38
C VAL A 264 -39.10 -10.96 4.23
N ASP A 265 -38.47 -10.36 5.25
CA ASP A 265 -39.15 -9.42 6.13
C ASP A 265 -39.73 -8.21 5.39
N ASP A 266 -39.10 -7.80 4.28
CA ASP A 266 -39.55 -6.66 3.46
C ASP A 266 -40.19 -7.07 2.11
N ASN A 267 -40.50 -8.36 1.92
CA ASN A 267 -41.09 -8.94 0.71
C ASN A 267 -40.31 -8.63 -0.59
N LEU A 268 -38.98 -8.55 -0.51
CA LEU A 268 -38.10 -8.25 -1.65
C LEU A 268 -37.61 -9.48 -2.41
N LEU A 269 -37.80 -10.68 -1.86
CA LEU A 269 -37.18 -11.91 -2.36
C LEU A 269 -37.53 -12.21 -3.83
N ASP A 270 -38.78 -12.02 -4.22
CA ASP A 270 -39.24 -12.28 -5.60
C ASP A 270 -39.14 -11.05 -6.53
N GLU A 271 -38.72 -9.90 -6.00
CA GLU A 271 -38.49 -8.69 -6.81
C GLU A 271 -37.26 -8.81 -7.73
N VAL A 272 -36.38 -9.77 -7.44
CA VAL A 272 -35.22 -10.14 -8.27
C VAL A 272 -35.38 -11.61 -8.68
N LYS A 273 -35.07 -11.91 -9.96
CA LYS A 273 -35.23 -13.27 -10.51
C LYS A 273 -34.23 -14.30 -10.00
N LEU A 274 -33.26 -13.88 -9.18
CA LEU A 274 -32.22 -14.75 -8.62
C LEU A 274 -32.83 -15.90 -7.79
N HIS A 275 -33.72 -15.57 -6.84
CA HIS A 275 -34.32 -16.58 -5.96
C HIS A 275 -35.15 -17.60 -6.75
N SER A 276 -36.07 -17.13 -7.61
CA SER A 276 -36.91 -18.00 -8.43
C SER A 276 -36.08 -18.86 -9.41
N PHE A 277 -34.95 -18.35 -9.91
CA PHE A 277 -34.02 -19.12 -10.73
C PHE A 277 -33.36 -20.25 -9.92
N TYR A 278 -32.86 -19.95 -8.72
CA TYR A 278 -32.27 -20.96 -7.83
C TYR A 278 -33.27 -22.04 -7.42
N GLU A 279 -34.52 -21.66 -7.16
CA GLU A 279 -35.58 -22.65 -6.92
C GLU A 279 -35.78 -23.57 -8.12
N SER A 280 -35.79 -23.03 -9.34
CA SER A 280 -35.98 -23.84 -10.55
C SER A 280 -34.89 -24.88 -10.73
N LEU A 281 -33.62 -24.52 -10.50
CA LEU A 281 -32.49 -25.45 -10.49
C LEU A 281 -32.62 -26.51 -9.37
N THR A 282 -33.15 -26.10 -8.22
CA THR A 282 -33.29 -26.97 -7.04
C THR A 282 -34.43 -27.97 -7.17
N LYS A 283 -35.52 -27.60 -7.87
CA LYS A 283 -36.66 -28.48 -8.19
C LYS A 283 -36.32 -29.52 -9.26
N HIS A 284 -35.25 -29.31 -10.01
CA HIS A 284 -34.75 -30.26 -11.00
C HIS A 284 -34.32 -31.57 -10.33
N ASN A 285 -35.21 -32.56 -10.37
CA ASN A 285 -35.01 -33.88 -9.77
C ASN A 285 -34.51 -34.86 -10.83
N GLY A 286 -33.41 -35.52 -10.53
CA GLY A 286 -33.07 -36.76 -11.21
C GLY A 286 -32.47 -37.76 -10.22
N ASN A 287 -32.89 -39.01 -10.33
CA ASN A 287 -32.34 -40.10 -9.55
C ASN A 287 -31.04 -40.56 -10.22
N PHE A 288 -29.91 -40.20 -9.62
CA PHE A 288 -28.60 -40.58 -10.14
C PHE A 288 -27.77 -41.18 -9.03
N THR A 289 -27.37 -42.44 -9.23
CA THR A 289 -26.30 -43.08 -8.46
C THR A 289 -25.22 -43.46 -9.46
N SER A 290 -24.20 -42.63 -9.56
CA SER A 290 -22.99 -42.97 -10.32
C SER A 290 -21.86 -43.26 -9.32
N ASN A 291 -21.36 -44.49 -9.33
CA ASN A 291 -20.30 -44.92 -8.40
C ASN A 291 -18.89 -44.50 -8.86
N SER A 292 -18.73 -44.01 -10.09
CA SER A 292 -17.48 -43.41 -10.57
C SER A 292 -17.70 -42.64 -11.87
N CYS A 293 -17.25 -41.40 -11.89
CA CYS A 293 -17.24 -40.52 -13.06
C CYS A 293 -15.85 -39.89 -13.30
N VAL A 294 -14.91 -40.14 -12.39
CA VAL A 294 -13.57 -39.57 -12.41
C VAL A 294 -12.64 -40.50 -13.22
N PRO A 295 -11.94 -39.99 -14.25
CA PRO A 295 -11.02 -40.80 -15.03
C PRO A 295 -9.93 -41.44 -14.16
N SER A 296 -9.57 -42.69 -14.42
CA SER A 296 -8.53 -43.42 -13.66
C SER A 296 -7.14 -42.78 -13.72
N SER A 297 -6.92 -41.82 -14.64
CA SER A 297 -5.73 -40.99 -14.71
C SER A 297 -5.69 -39.85 -13.67
N MET A 298 -6.77 -39.65 -12.91
CA MET A 298 -6.84 -38.65 -11.83
C MET A 298 -6.51 -39.26 -10.47
N TYR A 299 -6.23 -38.38 -9.51
CA TYR A 299 -6.03 -38.76 -8.11
C TYR A 299 -7.36 -39.11 -7.46
N LYS A 300 -7.30 -39.97 -6.43
CA LYS A 300 -8.47 -40.34 -5.64
C LYS A 300 -8.85 -39.20 -4.70
N ILE A 301 -10.15 -38.97 -4.56
CA ILE A 301 -10.75 -38.06 -3.56
C ILE A 301 -11.74 -38.85 -2.72
N GLU A 302 -11.87 -38.51 -1.45
CA GLU A 302 -12.80 -39.22 -0.55
C GLU A 302 -14.26 -38.96 -0.96
N GLU A 303 -14.54 -37.76 -1.48
CA GLU A 303 -15.86 -37.29 -1.87
C GLU A 303 -16.25 -37.61 -3.33
N GLU A 304 -15.59 -38.57 -4.00
CA GLU A 304 -15.81 -38.89 -5.43
C GLU A 304 -17.29 -39.10 -5.77
N ASN A 305 -17.97 -39.96 -5.00
CA ASN A 305 -19.38 -40.28 -5.22
C ASN A 305 -20.27 -39.02 -5.13
N ALA A 306 -19.98 -38.13 -4.18
CA ALA A 306 -20.74 -36.91 -3.96
C ALA A 306 -20.56 -35.92 -5.13
N ILE A 307 -19.32 -35.75 -5.61
CA ILE A 307 -19.00 -34.95 -6.79
C ILE A 307 -19.67 -35.52 -8.04
N CYS A 308 -19.63 -36.84 -8.24
CA CYS A 308 -20.26 -37.48 -9.38
C CYS A 308 -21.78 -37.32 -9.38
N ASN A 309 -22.43 -37.47 -8.23
CA ASN A 309 -23.88 -37.27 -8.11
C ASN A 309 -24.28 -35.82 -8.42
N LEU A 310 -23.51 -34.84 -7.93
CA LEU A 310 -23.73 -33.43 -8.29
C LEU A 310 -23.53 -33.20 -9.80
N PHE A 311 -22.49 -33.79 -10.38
CA PHE A 311 -22.22 -33.66 -11.80
C PHE A 311 -23.32 -34.25 -12.68
N GLU A 312 -23.89 -35.42 -12.35
CA GLU A 312 -25.03 -35.99 -13.09
C GLU A 312 -26.26 -35.08 -13.02
N ARG A 313 -26.54 -34.50 -11.86
CA ARG A 313 -27.60 -33.50 -11.72
C ARG A 313 -27.38 -32.30 -12.64
N VAL A 314 -26.15 -31.81 -12.70
CA VAL A 314 -25.78 -30.66 -13.54
C VAL A 314 -25.83 -31.01 -15.02
N LYS A 315 -25.44 -32.22 -15.43
CA LYS A 315 -25.67 -32.68 -16.81
C LYS A 315 -27.13 -32.63 -17.20
N SER A 316 -28.03 -33.06 -16.31
CA SER A 316 -29.46 -33.02 -16.57
C SER A 316 -29.95 -31.58 -16.77
N ILE A 317 -29.52 -30.65 -15.93
CA ILE A 317 -29.78 -29.20 -16.11
C ILE A 317 -29.22 -28.69 -17.45
N LEU A 318 -28.00 -29.09 -17.81
CA LEU A 318 -27.33 -28.66 -19.04
C LEU A 318 -28.01 -29.19 -20.31
N ASN A 319 -28.63 -30.37 -20.27
CA ASN A 319 -29.38 -30.91 -21.40
C ASN A 319 -30.66 -30.09 -21.69
N GLU A 320 -31.26 -29.47 -20.68
CA GLU A 320 -32.42 -28.58 -20.82
C GLU A 320 -32.03 -27.10 -20.89
N TRP A 321 -30.72 -26.80 -20.98
CA TRP A 321 -30.21 -25.44 -20.87
C TRP A 321 -30.79 -24.49 -21.91
N ASP A 322 -30.73 -24.85 -23.19
CA ASP A 322 -31.14 -23.98 -24.30
C ASP A 322 -32.65 -23.70 -24.34
N GLU A 323 -33.45 -24.63 -23.83
CA GLU A 323 -34.91 -24.57 -23.87
C GLU A 323 -35.48 -23.88 -22.63
N THR A 324 -34.88 -24.11 -21.47
CA THR A 324 -35.39 -23.67 -20.17
C THR A 324 -34.60 -22.50 -19.60
N TYR A 325 -33.30 -22.69 -19.34
CA TYR A 325 -32.51 -21.77 -18.49
C TYR A 325 -31.86 -20.62 -19.27
N ALA A 326 -31.42 -20.87 -20.50
CA ALA A 326 -30.90 -19.85 -21.43
C ALA A 326 -31.99 -18.84 -21.86
N LYS A 327 -33.26 -19.24 -21.79
CA LYS A 327 -34.43 -18.42 -22.13
C LYS A 327 -35.25 -18.02 -20.91
N TYR A 328 -34.64 -18.08 -19.72
CA TYR A 328 -35.36 -17.82 -18.49
C TYR A 328 -35.96 -16.39 -18.49
N PRO A 329 -37.24 -16.21 -18.13
CA PRO A 329 -37.92 -14.94 -18.30
C PRO A 329 -37.21 -13.77 -17.61
N ASN A 330 -36.94 -12.70 -18.37
CA ASN A 330 -36.28 -11.47 -17.89
C ASN A 330 -34.86 -11.67 -17.31
N VAL A 331 -34.19 -12.78 -17.64
CA VAL A 331 -32.78 -13.05 -17.30
C VAL A 331 -32.02 -13.29 -18.60
N GLY A 332 -31.00 -12.46 -18.89
CA GLY A 332 -30.17 -12.63 -20.09
C GLY A 332 -29.27 -13.86 -19.99
N LEU A 333 -28.84 -14.41 -21.12
CA LEU A 333 -28.04 -15.63 -21.20
C LEU A 333 -26.80 -15.63 -20.27
N ASP A 334 -25.98 -14.59 -20.35
CA ASP A 334 -24.77 -14.45 -19.51
C ASP A 334 -25.15 -14.49 -18.03
N LYS A 335 -26.25 -13.81 -17.66
CA LYS A 335 -26.74 -13.73 -16.29
C LYS A 335 -27.32 -15.06 -15.78
N SER A 336 -28.01 -15.80 -16.64
CA SER A 336 -28.45 -17.17 -16.32
C SER A 336 -27.26 -18.08 -16.03
N CYS A 337 -26.18 -17.95 -16.80
CA CYS A 337 -24.96 -18.71 -16.57
C CYS A 337 -24.25 -18.30 -15.27
N ASP A 338 -24.22 -17.00 -14.93
CA ASP A 338 -23.74 -16.53 -13.64
C ASP A 338 -24.56 -17.14 -12.50
N TYR A 339 -25.90 -17.08 -12.58
CA TYR A 339 -26.78 -17.68 -11.58
C TYR A 339 -26.50 -19.18 -11.40
N LEU A 340 -26.35 -19.96 -12.49
CA LEU A 340 -25.98 -21.37 -12.38
C LEU A 340 -24.65 -21.57 -11.63
N ASN A 341 -23.63 -20.76 -11.93
CA ASN A 341 -22.32 -20.85 -11.26
C ASN A 341 -22.41 -20.57 -9.75
N TYR A 342 -23.08 -19.49 -9.34
CA TYR A 342 -23.22 -19.14 -7.92
C TYR A 342 -24.16 -20.09 -7.17
N TRP A 343 -25.13 -20.70 -7.84
CA TRP A 343 -25.90 -21.82 -7.29
C TRP A 343 -25.01 -23.07 -7.10
N LEU A 344 -24.08 -23.33 -8.02
CA LEU A 344 -23.15 -24.45 -7.88
C LEU A 344 -22.16 -24.26 -6.74
N TYR A 345 -21.73 -23.02 -6.48
CA TYR A 345 -20.90 -22.70 -5.32
C TYR A 345 -21.57 -23.16 -4.02
N ASP A 346 -22.86 -22.85 -3.85
CA ASP A 346 -23.66 -23.32 -2.71
C ASP A 346 -23.65 -24.85 -2.58
N LYS A 347 -23.87 -25.57 -3.69
CA LYS A 347 -23.89 -27.04 -3.68
C LYS A 347 -22.54 -27.63 -3.34
N LEU A 348 -21.45 -27.10 -3.90
CA LEU A 348 -20.10 -27.56 -3.59
C LEU A 348 -19.71 -27.31 -2.13
N ILE A 349 -20.12 -26.17 -1.54
CA ILE A 349 -19.91 -25.85 -0.12
C ILE A 349 -20.65 -26.86 0.76
N HIS A 350 -21.95 -27.10 0.50
CA HIS A 350 -22.76 -28.02 1.29
C HIS A 350 -22.30 -29.49 1.21
N LEU A 351 -21.69 -29.89 0.09
CA LEU A 351 -21.07 -31.20 -0.06
C LEU A 351 -19.77 -31.36 0.75
N GLY A 352 -19.21 -30.27 1.28
CA GLY A 352 -17.89 -30.29 1.90
C GLY A 352 -16.77 -30.56 0.90
N ALA A 353 -16.96 -30.17 -0.37
CA ALA A 353 -16.00 -30.47 -1.44
C ALA A 353 -14.63 -29.85 -1.16
N THR A 354 -13.58 -30.65 -1.28
CA THR A 354 -12.20 -30.15 -1.19
C THR A 354 -11.86 -29.29 -2.42
N PRO A 355 -10.83 -28.43 -2.36
CA PRO A 355 -10.36 -27.70 -3.53
C PRO A 355 -10.09 -28.58 -4.76
N CYS A 356 -9.68 -29.82 -4.50
CA CYS A 356 -9.45 -30.83 -5.52
C CYS A 356 -10.75 -31.43 -6.08
N GLY A 357 -11.73 -31.76 -5.22
CA GLY A 357 -13.07 -32.13 -5.66
C GLY A 357 -13.74 -31.04 -6.50
N ILE A 358 -13.57 -29.77 -6.14
CA ILE A 358 -14.04 -28.61 -6.90
C ILE A 358 -13.38 -28.54 -8.28
N GLU A 359 -12.04 -28.68 -8.37
CA GLU A 359 -11.32 -28.66 -9.64
C GLU A 359 -11.77 -29.80 -10.58
N ILE A 360 -11.95 -31.01 -10.03
CA ILE A 360 -12.48 -32.17 -10.75
C ILE A 360 -13.88 -31.89 -11.28
N PHE A 361 -14.78 -31.36 -10.45
CA PHE A 361 -16.13 -31.03 -10.86
C PHE A 361 -16.16 -30.06 -12.05
N TYR A 362 -15.39 -28.97 -11.98
CA TYR A 362 -15.31 -28.00 -13.07
C TYR A 362 -14.66 -28.56 -14.33
N TYR A 363 -13.68 -29.44 -14.20
CA TYR A 363 -13.10 -30.16 -15.34
C TYR A 363 -14.16 -31.02 -16.04
N LEU A 364 -14.93 -31.79 -15.28
CA LEU A 364 -15.99 -32.66 -15.80
C LEU A 364 -17.08 -31.84 -16.49
N TRP A 365 -17.51 -30.74 -15.88
CA TRP A 365 -18.47 -29.81 -16.46
C TRP A 365 -17.95 -29.20 -17.77
N HIS A 366 -16.75 -28.63 -17.78
CA HIS A 366 -16.14 -28.06 -18.97
C HIS A 366 -16.06 -29.09 -20.10
N LYS A 367 -15.54 -30.29 -19.81
CA LYS A 367 -15.43 -31.38 -20.78
C LYS A 367 -16.78 -31.74 -21.38
N TYR A 368 -17.81 -31.89 -20.55
CA TYR A 368 -19.15 -32.23 -21.02
C TYR A 368 -19.72 -31.19 -21.99
N VAL A 369 -19.64 -29.90 -21.66
CA VAL A 369 -20.19 -28.81 -22.50
C VAL A 369 -19.39 -28.62 -23.79
N VAL A 370 -18.08 -28.88 -23.76
CA VAL A 370 -17.25 -28.84 -24.97
C VAL A 370 -17.56 -30.00 -25.90
N ASP A 371 -17.69 -31.22 -25.36
CA ASP A 371 -17.94 -32.45 -26.14
C ASP A 371 -19.39 -32.49 -26.68
N LYS A 372 -20.36 -31.91 -25.98
CA LYS A 372 -21.77 -31.81 -26.40
C LYS A 372 -21.98 -30.67 -27.39
N THR A 373 -21.95 -31.00 -28.68
CA THR A 373 -22.21 -30.03 -29.77
C THR A 373 -23.67 -29.58 -29.87
N GLU A 374 -24.61 -30.32 -29.27
CA GLU A 374 -26.04 -29.97 -29.29
C GLU A 374 -26.38 -28.74 -28.43
N ILE A 375 -25.58 -28.44 -27.40
CA ILE A 375 -25.78 -27.27 -26.54
C ILE A 375 -25.28 -26.02 -27.29
N LYS A 376 -26.21 -25.21 -27.78
CA LYS A 376 -25.93 -24.01 -28.58
C LYS A 376 -25.44 -22.86 -27.70
N ASN A 377 -26.14 -22.58 -26.59
CA ASN A 377 -25.80 -21.49 -25.69
C ASN A 377 -24.90 -22.00 -24.56
N LYS A 378 -23.65 -22.33 -24.91
CA LYS A 378 -22.70 -22.95 -23.97
C LYS A 378 -22.53 -22.11 -22.69
N CYS A 379 -22.88 -22.70 -21.55
CA CYS A 379 -22.58 -22.15 -20.22
C CYS A 379 -21.49 -22.98 -19.56
N TYR A 380 -20.28 -22.44 -19.61
CA TYR A 380 -19.12 -22.93 -18.88
C TYR A 380 -18.13 -21.77 -18.78
N LYS A 381 -17.18 -21.86 -17.85
CA LYS A 381 -16.07 -20.92 -17.79
C LYS A 381 -14.76 -21.64 -18.15
N GLU A 382 -13.91 -21.00 -18.95
CA GLU A 382 -12.72 -21.62 -19.59
C GLU A 382 -11.54 -21.90 -18.63
N LYS A 383 -11.53 -21.34 -17.41
CA LYS A 383 -10.39 -21.45 -16.48
C LYS A 383 -10.57 -22.63 -15.52
N SER A 384 -9.48 -23.35 -15.21
CA SER A 384 -9.50 -24.35 -14.14
C SER A 384 -9.72 -23.65 -12.79
N TYR A 385 -10.85 -23.97 -12.15
CA TYR A 385 -11.23 -23.37 -10.88
C TYR A 385 -10.64 -24.16 -9.74
N VAL A 386 -9.73 -23.53 -9.02
CA VAL A 386 -9.24 -24.05 -7.76
C VAL A 386 -9.64 -23.08 -6.67
N PHE A 387 -10.72 -23.44 -5.97
CA PHE A 387 -11.28 -22.64 -4.90
C PHE A 387 -11.35 -23.42 -3.59
N THR A 388 -11.30 -22.72 -2.47
CA THR A 388 -11.73 -23.27 -1.18
C THR A 388 -13.24 -23.06 -0.99
N ALA A 389 -13.86 -23.82 -0.10
CA ALA A 389 -15.27 -23.60 0.29
C ALA A 389 -15.49 -22.17 0.83
N GLU A 390 -14.52 -21.64 1.59
CA GLU A 390 -14.54 -20.25 2.09
C GLU A 390 -14.58 -19.23 0.92
N GLU A 391 -13.75 -19.44 -0.11
CA GLU A 391 -13.72 -18.56 -1.28
C GLU A 391 -15.05 -18.61 -2.04
N LEU A 392 -15.62 -19.79 -2.25
CA LEU A 392 -16.94 -19.95 -2.87
C LEU A 392 -18.04 -19.24 -2.06
N ALA A 393 -17.99 -19.35 -0.72
CA ALA A 393 -18.96 -18.72 0.16
C ALA A 393 -18.88 -17.18 0.08
N ASN A 394 -17.66 -16.63 0.14
CA ASN A 394 -17.42 -15.20 0.04
C ASN A 394 -17.87 -14.63 -1.32
N LYS A 395 -17.56 -15.36 -2.40
CA LYS A 395 -18.00 -15.00 -3.76
C LYS A 395 -19.52 -14.92 -3.86
N LYS A 396 -20.21 -15.95 -3.39
CA LYS A 396 -21.67 -16.03 -3.40
C LYS A 396 -22.30 -14.90 -2.57
N LYS A 397 -21.79 -14.63 -1.37
CA LYS A 397 -22.30 -13.54 -0.51
C LYS A 397 -22.25 -12.18 -1.19
N ILE A 398 -21.10 -11.82 -1.79
CA ILE A 398 -21.01 -10.57 -2.54
C ILE A 398 -21.97 -10.58 -3.73
N PHE A 399 -21.98 -11.63 -4.55
CA PHE A 399 -22.83 -11.68 -5.73
C PHE A 399 -24.33 -11.54 -5.40
N ASP A 400 -24.83 -12.35 -4.46
CA ASP A 400 -26.23 -12.32 -4.03
C ASP A 400 -26.60 -10.92 -3.51
N PHE A 401 -25.74 -10.29 -2.70
CA PHE A 401 -25.97 -8.92 -2.24
C PHE A 401 -26.05 -7.90 -3.39
N LEU A 402 -25.11 -7.95 -4.34
CA LEU A 402 -25.07 -7.00 -5.46
C LEU A 402 -26.32 -7.10 -6.34
N GLU A 403 -26.87 -8.30 -6.49
CA GLU A 403 -28.12 -8.54 -7.22
C GLU A 403 -29.34 -7.88 -6.55
N TYR A 404 -29.39 -7.86 -5.22
CA TYR A 404 -30.48 -7.23 -4.46
C TYR A 404 -30.23 -5.76 -4.09
N TYR A 405 -29.01 -5.24 -4.25
CA TYR A 405 -28.63 -3.92 -3.75
C TYR A 405 -29.58 -2.79 -4.20
N ILE A 406 -30.03 -2.78 -5.45
CA ILE A 406 -30.95 -1.75 -5.96
C ILE A 406 -32.30 -1.77 -5.22
N LYS A 407 -32.79 -2.95 -4.86
CA LYS A 407 -34.04 -3.12 -4.11
C LYS A 407 -33.89 -2.72 -2.66
N ILE A 408 -32.79 -3.16 -2.03
CA ILE A 408 -32.40 -2.77 -0.66
C ILE A 408 -32.27 -1.24 -0.57
N LYS A 409 -31.60 -0.61 -1.55
CA LYS A 409 -31.49 0.84 -1.67
C LYS A 409 -32.85 1.52 -1.77
N GLY A 410 -33.80 0.93 -2.50
CA GLY A 410 -35.18 1.39 -2.57
C GLY A 410 -35.82 1.46 -1.18
N LYS A 411 -35.71 0.38 -0.40
CA LYS A 411 -36.22 0.35 0.99
C LYS A 411 -35.54 1.35 1.92
N LEU A 412 -34.22 1.50 1.82
CA LEU A 412 -33.49 2.51 2.60
C LEU A 412 -33.90 3.95 2.26
N LYS A 413 -34.42 4.21 1.05
CA LYS A 413 -34.92 5.53 0.67
C LYS A 413 -36.24 5.87 1.34
N GLU A 414 -37.16 4.91 1.45
CA GLU A 414 -38.51 5.08 2.03
C GLU A 414 -38.44 5.67 3.45
N GLY A 415 -37.44 5.29 4.25
CA GLY A 415 -37.21 5.79 5.61
C GLY A 415 -38.24 5.26 6.62
N ASN A 416 -37.83 5.13 7.89
CA ASN A 416 -38.66 4.60 9.00
C ASN A 416 -38.96 3.09 8.95
N ASN A 417 -38.12 2.27 8.33
CA ASN A 417 -38.28 0.81 8.43
C ASN A 417 -37.57 0.26 9.67
N LYS A 418 -38.22 -0.68 10.38
CA LYS A 418 -37.66 -1.41 11.53
C LYS A 418 -36.34 -2.14 11.17
N ASN A 419 -36.15 -2.43 9.88
CA ASN A 419 -35.00 -3.16 9.34
C ASN A 419 -33.84 -2.27 8.87
N ASP A 420 -33.96 -0.93 8.85
CA ASP A 420 -32.90 -0.03 8.34
C ASP A 420 -31.55 -0.30 9.05
N LYS A 421 -31.58 -0.45 10.38
CA LYS A 421 -30.39 -0.80 11.17
C LYS A 421 -29.79 -2.16 10.79
N ARG A 422 -30.64 -3.15 10.48
CA ARG A 422 -30.19 -4.49 10.08
C ARG A 422 -29.60 -4.48 8.68
N TYR A 423 -30.21 -3.77 7.73
CA TYR A 423 -29.60 -3.55 6.41
C TYR A 423 -28.27 -2.82 6.51
N CYS A 424 -28.17 -1.75 7.29
CA CYS A 424 -26.90 -1.06 7.49
C CYS A 424 -25.83 -1.98 8.10
N GLY A 425 -26.21 -2.85 9.06
CA GLY A 425 -25.32 -3.88 9.61
C GLY A 425 -24.82 -4.85 8.53
N TYR A 426 -25.73 -5.39 7.72
CA TYR A 426 -25.39 -6.31 6.65
C TYR A 426 -24.54 -5.66 5.55
N ILE A 427 -24.86 -4.42 5.15
CA ILE A 427 -24.07 -3.66 4.18
C ILE A 427 -22.66 -3.43 4.74
N LYS A 428 -22.52 -3.04 6.00
CA LYS A 428 -21.21 -2.91 6.65
C LYS A 428 -20.40 -4.22 6.56
N TYR A 429 -21.03 -5.35 6.89
CA TYR A 429 -20.42 -6.68 6.77
C TYR A 429 -19.95 -6.97 5.34
N ILE A 430 -20.77 -6.67 4.32
CA ILE A 430 -20.39 -6.87 2.92
C ILE A 430 -19.19 -6.00 2.51
N PHE A 431 -19.12 -4.75 2.99
CA PHE A 431 -17.98 -3.87 2.71
C PHE A 431 -16.70 -4.35 3.43
N GLU A 432 -16.81 -4.89 4.64
CA GLU A 432 -15.70 -5.56 5.34
C GLU A 432 -15.25 -6.81 4.59
N LEU A 433 -16.19 -7.62 4.09
CA LEU A 433 -15.91 -8.79 3.26
C LEU A 433 -15.21 -8.39 1.95
N TYR A 434 -15.62 -7.29 1.31
CA TYR A 434 -14.94 -6.74 0.14
C TYR A 434 -13.48 -6.39 0.46
N LYS A 435 -13.19 -5.74 1.59
CA LYS A 435 -11.81 -5.42 2.02
C LYS A 435 -10.99 -6.69 2.26
N TYR A 436 -11.59 -7.68 2.93
CA TYR A 436 -10.98 -8.99 3.12
C TYR A 436 -10.64 -9.66 1.77
N MET A 437 -11.59 -9.69 0.84
CA MET A 437 -11.40 -10.27 -0.49
C MET A 437 -10.32 -9.52 -1.27
N LEU A 438 -10.32 -8.19 -1.25
CA LEU A 438 -9.30 -7.36 -1.91
C LEU A 438 -7.89 -7.68 -1.40
N HIS A 439 -7.70 -7.81 -0.09
CA HIS A 439 -6.40 -8.10 0.50
C HIS A 439 -5.92 -9.54 0.27
N ASN A 440 -6.86 -10.49 0.18
CA ASN A 440 -6.55 -11.91 -0.05
C ASN A 440 -6.59 -12.33 -1.52
N ASN A 441 -6.75 -11.40 -2.47
CA ASN A 441 -6.88 -11.70 -3.90
C ASN A 441 -5.53 -11.95 -4.63
N VAL A 442 -4.54 -12.54 -3.93
CA VAL A 442 -3.17 -12.67 -4.46
C VAL A 442 -3.10 -13.54 -5.71
N SER A 443 -3.94 -14.57 -5.82
CA SER A 443 -4.04 -15.43 -7.01
C SER A 443 -5.25 -15.10 -7.90
N LYS A 444 -5.75 -13.86 -7.78
CA LYS A 444 -6.83 -13.30 -8.61
C LYS A 444 -8.16 -14.08 -8.52
N GLU A 445 -8.40 -14.82 -7.43
CA GLU A 445 -9.61 -15.62 -7.22
C GLU A 445 -10.89 -14.80 -7.21
N TYR A 446 -10.90 -13.62 -6.59
CA TYR A 446 -12.07 -12.75 -6.40
C TYR A 446 -12.24 -11.67 -7.47
N THR A 447 -11.52 -11.77 -8.59
CA THR A 447 -11.43 -10.69 -9.59
C THR A 447 -12.80 -10.26 -10.13
N GLU A 448 -13.68 -11.21 -10.42
CA GLU A 448 -15.02 -10.93 -10.96
C GLU A 448 -15.91 -10.21 -9.93
N GLU A 449 -15.93 -10.69 -8.69
CA GLU A 449 -16.77 -10.12 -7.62
C GLU A 449 -16.28 -8.74 -7.19
N LEU A 450 -14.96 -8.53 -7.11
CA LEU A 450 -14.38 -7.22 -6.83
C LEU A 450 -14.70 -6.21 -7.95
N TRP A 451 -14.69 -6.65 -9.20
CA TRP A 451 -15.08 -5.82 -10.34
C TRP A 451 -16.56 -5.46 -10.30
N LEU A 452 -17.45 -6.43 -10.07
CA LEU A 452 -18.90 -6.19 -9.93
C LEU A 452 -19.19 -5.21 -8.78
N PHE A 453 -18.52 -5.39 -7.64
CA PHE A 453 -18.63 -4.50 -6.49
C PHE A 453 -18.20 -3.07 -6.84
N ARG A 454 -17.00 -2.92 -7.44
CA ARG A 454 -16.51 -1.61 -7.88
C ARG A 454 -17.45 -0.98 -8.89
N LYS A 455 -17.98 -1.72 -9.86
CA LYS A 455 -18.90 -1.17 -10.85
C LYS A 455 -20.12 -0.48 -10.23
N ILE A 456 -20.60 -0.96 -9.08
CA ILE A 456 -21.74 -0.37 -8.36
C ILE A 456 -21.29 0.78 -7.46
N PHE A 457 -20.21 0.60 -6.70
CA PHE A 457 -19.84 1.53 -5.61
C PHE A 457 -18.69 2.49 -5.93
N PHE A 458 -17.96 2.28 -7.02
CA PHE A 458 -16.81 3.10 -7.41
C PHE A 458 -17.30 4.43 -7.99
N GLY A 459 -17.32 5.45 -7.13
CA GLY A 459 -17.81 6.79 -7.41
C GLY A 459 -18.51 7.36 -6.17
N ASN A 460 -18.43 8.68 -5.97
CA ASN A 460 -18.84 9.28 -4.69
C ASN A 460 -20.35 9.23 -4.42
N ASN A 461 -21.20 9.06 -5.45
CA ASN A 461 -22.66 9.19 -5.30
C ASN A 461 -23.30 8.05 -4.48
N GLU A 462 -22.93 6.80 -4.75
CA GLU A 462 -23.49 5.65 -4.02
C GLU A 462 -22.94 5.56 -2.59
N LEU A 463 -21.64 5.82 -2.41
CA LEU A 463 -21.03 5.88 -1.08
C LEU A 463 -21.65 6.99 -0.23
N HIS A 464 -21.81 8.20 -0.78
CA HIS A 464 -22.44 9.31 -0.07
C HIS A 464 -23.91 9.03 0.30
N PHE A 465 -24.65 8.33 -0.59
CA PHE A 465 -26.00 7.88 -0.25
C PHE A 465 -25.99 6.95 0.97
N LEU A 466 -25.09 5.97 0.98
CA LEU A 466 -24.94 5.03 2.09
C LEU A 466 -24.44 5.72 3.36
N GLU A 467 -23.47 6.62 3.31
CA GLU A 467 -23.00 7.37 4.47
C GLU A 467 -24.12 8.19 5.13
N LYS A 468 -25.00 8.80 4.31
CA LYS A 468 -26.14 9.56 4.81
C LYS A 468 -27.20 8.67 5.48
N LYS A 469 -27.44 7.47 4.94
CA LYS A 469 -28.49 6.55 5.43
C LYS A 469 -28.01 5.61 6.52
N CYS A 470 -26.76 5.20 6.44
CA CYS A 470 -26.05 4.29 7.33
C CYS A 470 -24.76 4.97 7.82
N PRO A 471 -24.87 5.88 8.82
CA PRO A 471 -23.70 6.56 9.36
C PRO A 471 -22.73 5.56 10.02
N ASN A 472 -21.46 5.96 10.16
CA ASN A 472 -20.41 5.22 10.89
C ASN A 472 -19.94 3.91 10.22
N MET A 473 -19.88 3.88 8.90
CA MET A 473 -19.39 2.73 8.11
C MET A 473 -17.97 2.89 7.54
N CYS A 474 -17.30 4.04 7.73
CA CYS A 474 -15.96 4.32 7.20
C CYS A 474 -15.83 4.10 5.68
N LEU A 475 -16.87 4.46 4.92
CA LEU A 475 -16.93 4.20 3.48
C LEU A 475 -15.94 5.04 2.67
N ASP A 476 -15.50 6.17 3.21
CA ASP A 476 -14.46 7.04 2.66
C ASP A 476 -13.14 6.30 2.38
N LEU A 477 -12.85 5.22 3.12
CA LEU A 477 -11.60 4.47 3.02
C LEU A 477 -11.72 3.12 2.30
N VAL A 478 -12.92 2.74 1.81
CA VAL A 478 -13.18 1.39 1.28
C VAL A 478 -12.27 1.04 0.09
N PHE A 479 -12.01 2.00 -0.80
CA PHE A 479 -11.21 1.77 -2.01
C PHE A 479 -9.71 2.07 -1.83
N ASP A 480 -9.30 2.52 -0.64
CA ASP A 480 -7.88 2.73 -0.35
C ASP A 480 -7.21 1.37 -0.06
N VAL A 481 -6.34 0.96 -0.99
CA VAL A 481 -5.64 -0.33 -0.96
C VAL A 481 -4.63 -0.45 0.18
N ARG A 482 -4.25 0.66 0.83
CA ARG A 482 -3.27 0.67 1.93
C ARG A 482 -3.84 0.05 3.20
N TYR A 483 -5.16 0.13 3.38
CA TYR A 483 -5.84 -0.35 4.59
C TYR A 483 -6.38 -1.77 4.42
N LYS A 484 -6.14 -2.62 5.42
CA LYS A 484 -6.61 -4.02 5.43
C LYS A 484 -8.08 -4.16 5.79
N THR A 485 -8.56 -3.34 6.72
CA THR A 485 -9.94 -3.35 7.22
C THR A 485 -10.71 -2.13 6.69
N LEU A 486 -12.04 -2.16 6.83
CA LEU A 486 -12.92 -1.07 6.39
C LEU A 486 -12.77 0.17 7.29
N CYS A 487 -12.68 -0.05 8.60
CA CYS A 487 -12.45 0.97 9.61
C CYS A 487 -11.08 0.77 10.30
N PRO A 488 -9.95 0.94 9.58
CA PRO A 488 -8.61 0.69 10.11
C PRO A 488 -8.23 1.62 11.27
N LEU A 489 -9.00 2.69 11.47
CA LEU A 489 -8.76 3.69 12.51
C LEU A 489 -9.47 3.37 13.84
N ASP A 490 -10.39 2.40 13.82
CA ASP A 490 -11.24 2.02 14.96
C ASP A 490 -10.71 0.78 15.72
N GLU A 491 -9.64 0.14 15.25
CA GLU A 491 -9.06 -1.05 15.91
C GLU A 491 -8.44 -0.69 17.27
N LYS A 492 -9.19 -0.94 18.35
CA LYS A 492 -8.66 -0.99 19.73
C LYS A 492 -7.91 -2.32 19.94
N PRO A 493 -6.70 -2.33 20.52
CA PRO A 493 -6.05 -3.57 20.94
C PRO A 493 -6.92 -4.34 21.93
N SER A 494 -6.95 -5.68 21.82
CA SER A 494 -7.79 -6.59 22.60
C SER A 494 -7.39 -6.76 24.08
N VAL A 495 -6.65 -5.81 24.66
CA VAL A 495 -6.20 -5.87 26.05
C VAL A 495 -6.73 -4.62 26.76
N MET A 496 -7.78 -4.82 27.55
CA MET A 496 -8.37 -3.83 28.45
C MET A 496 -7.44 -3.59 29.64
N ASP A 497 -7.13 -2.32 29.91
CA ASP A 497 -6.85 -1.74 31.23
C ASP A 497 -6.78 -0.19 31.21
N GLU A 498 -6.80 0.45 30.04
CA GLU A 498 -6.51 1.90 29.91
C GLU A 498 -7.73 2.85 30.04
N GLN A 499 -8.90 2.35 30.45
CA GLN A 499 -10.13 3.17 30.51
C GLN A 499 -10.26 4.01 31.80
N GLU A 500 -9.43 3.74 32.82
CA GLU A 500 -9.43 4.48 34.09
C GLU A 500 -8.76 5.88 33.99
N ASP A 501 -7.77 6.07 33.12
CA ASP A 501 -7.00 7.33 33.04
C ASP A 501 -7.74 8.47 32.32
N ILE A 502 -8.66 8.17 31.39
CA ILE A 502 -9.42 9.19 30.64
C ILE A 502 -10.45 9.88 31.54
N ASN A 503 -11.09 9.12 32.45
CA ASN A 503 -12.11 9.63 33.37
C ASN A 503 -11.54 10.57 34.46
N ILE A 504 -10.24 10.49 34.75
CA ILE A 504 -9.59 11.36 35.77
C ILE A 504 -9.50 12.81 35.25
N CYS A 505 -9.25 13.00 33.95
CA CYS A 505 -9.11 14.34 33.35
C CYS A 505 -10.47 15.00 33.00
N GLU A 506 -11.51 14.24 32.66
CA GLU A 506 -12.85 14.80 32.38
C GLU A 506 -13.44 15.55 33.59
N ASN A 507 -13.12 15.10 34.81
CA ASN A 507 -13.56 15.73 36.06
C ASN A 507 -12.77 17.02 36.41
N GLU A 508 -11.53 17.18 35.92
CA GLU A 508 -10.75 18.41 36.07
C GLU A 508 -11.13 19.50 35.04
N GLU A 509 -11.45 19.13 33.80
CA GLU A 509 -11.89 20.10 32.78
C GLU A 509 -13.26 20.72 33.11
N LEU A 510 -14.18 19.95 33.71
CA LEU A 510 -15.48 20.45 34.19
C LEU A 510 -15.38 21.36 35.45
N SER A 511 -14.29 21.27 36.21
CA SER A 511 -14.10 22.06 37.44
C SER A 511 -13.22 23.30 37.25
N THR A 512 -12.51 23.42 36.13
CA THR A 512 -11.58 24.52 35.86
C THR A 512 -12.18 25.69 35.09
N ASP A 513 -13.37 25.54 34.50
CA ASP A 513 -14.09 26.63 33.81
C ASP A 513 -14.57 27.76 34.76
N ASN A 514 -14.34 27.62 36.08
CA ASN A 514 -14.69 28.65 37.07
C ASN A 514 -13.62 28.96 38.14
N ARG A 515 -12.35 28.53 38.02
CA ARG A 515 -11.35 28.91 39.07
C ARG A 515 -9.85 28.96 38.76
N TYR A 516 -9.40 28.99 37.50
CA TYR A 516 -7.99 29.32 37.20
C TYR A 516 -7.78 30.75 36.70
N LEU A 517 -8.20 31.71 37.54
CA LEU A 517 -7.56 33.01 37.61
C LEU A 517 -6.36 32.91 38.56
N SER A 518 -5.35 32.09 38.20
CA SER A 518 -4.09 32.01 38.94
C SER A 518 -2.97 32.65 38.15
N LYS A 519 -2.76 33.95 38.43
CA LYS A 519 -1.48 34.69 38.36
C LYS A 519 -0.49 34.26 37.27
N ASN A 520 -0.79 34.57 36.01
CA ASN A 520 0.25 34.81 35.01
C ASN A 520 -0.09 36.15 34.32
N ASN A 521 0.79 37.13 34.43
CA ASN A 521 0.64 38.48 33.87
C ASN A 521 0.85 38.51 32.33
N GLU A 522 0.30 37.56 31.56
CA GLU A 522 0.16 37.68 30.10
C GLU A 522 -1.26 38.18 29.80
N LYS A 523 -1.38 39.35 29.16
CA LYS A 523 -2.68 39.86 28.71
C LYS A 523 -3.14 39.03 27.51
N GLU A 524 -4.18 38.20 27.67
CA GLU A 524 -4.81 37.47 26.57
C GLU A 524 -5.84 38.39 25.88
N TYR A 525 -5.65 38.64 24.58
CA TYR A 525 -6.53 39.50 23.78
C TYR A 525 -7.56 38.64 23.03
N VAL A 526 -8.78 38.52 23.60
CA VAL A 526 -9.89 37.78 22.99
C VAL A 526 -11.00 38.75 22.60
N PHE A 527 -11.42 38.71 21.34
CA PHE A 527 -12.45 39.59 20.78
C PHE A 527 -13.51 38.74 20.06
N GLU A 528 -14.69 38.59 20.67
CA GLU A 528 -15.76 37.70 20.18
C GLU A 528 -16.34 38.15 18.83
N ASP A 529 -16.15 39.41 18.46
CA ASP A 529 -16.69 40.03 17.26
C ASP A 529 -15.77 39.94 16.03
N LEU A 530 -14.57 39.36 16.19
CA LEU A 530 -13.57 39.21 15.12
C LEU A 530 -13.66 37.86 14.39
N ASN A 531 -13.02 37.73 13.23
CA ASN A 531 -13.08 36.51 12.41
C ASN A 531 -12.39 35.34 13.09
N THR A 532 -11.22 35.60 13.68
CA THR A 532 -10.38 34.59 14.34
C THR A 532 -11.13 33.84 15.44
N PHE A 533 -11.99 34.52 16.22
CA PHE A 533 -12.77 33.91 17.29
C PHE A 533 -13.71 32.81 16.79
N ALA A 534 -14.49 33.09 15.73
CA ALA A 534 -15.40 32.11 15.15
C ALA A 534 -14.65 30.88 14.61
N VAL A 535 -13.51 31.09 13.95
CA VAL A 535 -12.67 30.02 13.42
C VAL A 535 -12.10 29.15 14.54
N TYR A 536 -11.55 29.75 15.60
CA TYR A 536 -11.01 28.98 16.72
C TYR A 536 -12.10 28.22 17.51
N ASN A 537 -13.32 28.75 17.59
CA ASN A 537 -14.44 28.02 18.17
C ASN A 537 -14.83 26.80 17.33
N ASP A 538 -14.86 26.91 16.01
CA ASP A 538 -15.09 25.76 15.12
C ASP A 538 -13.98 24.70 15.30
N LEU A 539 -12.71 25.11 15.38
CA LEU A 539 -11.61 24.18 15.66
C LEU A 539 -11.72 23.50 17.04
N ASN A 540 -12.40 24.12 18.00
CA ASN A 540 -12.62 23.59 19.36
C ASN A 540 -13.87 22.74 19.51
N ARG A 541 -14.72 22.63 18.48
CA ARG A 541 -15.98 21.87 18.53
C ARG A 541 -15.80 20.47 19.12
N GLU A 542 -16.86 19.91 19.70
CA GLU A 542 -16.78 18.56 20.28
C GLU A 542 -16.73 17.47 19.21
N VAL A 543 -16.12 16.33 19.55
CA VAL A 543 -16.01 15.16 18.65
C VAL A 543 -17.05 14.14 19.08
N THR A 544 -18.04 13.89 18.24
CA THR A 544 -19.18 13.02 18.57
C THR A 544 -18.92 11.53 18.36
N THR A 545 -17.82 11.16 17.69
CA THR A 545 -17.43 9.76 17.41
C THR A 545 -15.90 9.61 17.46
N ASP A 546 -15.39 8.78 18.36
CA ASP A 546 -13.94 8.54 18.53
C ASP A 546 -13.42 7.48 17.55
N ASN A 547 -13.20 7.91 16.30
CA ASN A 547 -12.61 7.09 15.23
C ASN A 547 -11.09 7.37 15.07
N TYR A 548 -10.44 7.93 16.10
CA TYR A 548 -9.04 8.40 16.02
C TYR A 548 -8.12 7.72 17.05
N TYR A 549 -8.63 6.71 17.75
CA TYR A 549 -7.92 5.97 18.79
C TYR A 549 -6.56 5.43 18.30
N SER A 550 -6.49 4.89 17.08
CA SER A 550 -5.24 4.34 16.53
C SER A 550 -4.09 5.36 16.47
N PHE A 551 -4.40 6.64 16.25
CA PHE A 551 -3.42 7.72 16.27
C PHE A 551 -3.16 8.21 17.69
N CYS A 552 -4.23 8.54 18.41
CA CYS A 552 -4.15 9.26 19.67
C CYS A 552 -3.83 8.37 20.89
N SER A 553 -4.02 7.06 20.80
CA SER A 553 -3.68 6.10 21.86
C SER A 553 -2.21 6.20 22.30
N LYS A 554 -1.32 6.56 21.39
CA LYS A 554 0.10 6.79 21.70
C LYS A 554 0.35 7.96 22.67
N LEU A 555 -0.67 8.76 22.98
CA LEU A 555 -0.64 9.88 23.93
C LEU A 555 -1.33 9.57 25.26
N LEU A 556 -1.98 8.41 25.40
CA LEU A 556 -2.58 7.97 26.66
C LEU A 556 -1.57 7.99 27.83
N PRO A 557 -0.30 7.53 27.67
CA PRO A 557 0.67 7.56 28.77
C PRO A 557 1.01 8.96 29.29
N PHE A 558 0.71 10.01 28.51
CA PHE A 558 0.97 11.40 28.87
C PHE A 558 -0.26 12.10 29.44
N SER A 559 -1.45 11.49 29.31
CA SER A 559 -2.73 12.13 29.63
C SER A 559 -2.91 12.36 31.13
N SER A 560 -2.37 11.49 31.98
CA SER A 560 -2.40 11.63 33.43
C SER A 560 -1.61 12.85 33.96
N LYS A 561 -0.54 13.24 33.27
CA LYS A 561 0.30 14.40 33.63
C LYS A 561 -0.11 15.67 32.88
N HIS A 562 -0.55 15.51 31.64
CA HIS A 562 -0.91 16.57 30.70
C HIS A 562 -2.35 16.38 30.24
N CYS A 563 -3.31 16.60 31.15
CA CYS A 563 -4.72 16.50 30.83
C CYS A 563 -5.08 17.35 29.61
N GLY A 564 -5.92 16.78 28.73
CA GLY A 564 -6.31 17.38 27.46
C GLY A 564 -5.39 17.04 26.27
N ILE A 565 -4.21 16.43 26.46
CA ILE A 565 -3.30 16.10 25.33
C ILE A 565 -3.92 15.09 24.35
N TYR A 566 -4.62 14.08 24.86
CA TYR A 566 -5.38 13.12 24.05
C TYR A 566 -6.56 13.81 23.36
N GLY A 567 -7.37 14.58 24.09
CA GLY A 567 -8.49 15.33 23.52
C GLY A 567 -8.07 16.29 22.41
N LEU A 568 -6.92 16.97 22.57
CA LEU A 568 -6.35 17.81 21.53
C LEU A 568 -5.96 17.01 20.28
N CYS A 569 -5.39 15.81 20.44
CA CYS A 569 -5.08 14.92 19.31
C CYS A 569 -6.34 14.52 18.54
N VAL A 570 -7.42 14.16 19.25
CA VAL A 570 -8.69 13.79 18.62
C VAL A 570 -9.27 14.99 17.86
N LYS A 571 -9.28 16.18 18.46
CA LYS A 571 -9.72 17.43 17.80
C LYS A 571 -8.85 17.77 16.59
N LEU A 572 -7.53 17.59 16.68
CA LEU A 572 -6.60 17.77 15.56
C LEU A 572 -6.90 16.79 14.42
N ALA A 573 -7.05 15.50 14.71
CA ALA A 573 -7.34 14.48 13.71
C ALA A 573 -8.63 14.78 12.95
N ARG A 574 -9.68 15.20 13.66
CA ARG A 574 -10.92 15.68 13.03
C ARG A 574 -10.67 16.91 12.16
N ASN A 575 -10.05 17.96 12.70
CA ASN A 575 -9.80 19.21 11.97
C ASN A 575 -9.03 18.94 10.67
N ILE A 576 -8.06 18.03 10.68
CA ILE A 576 -7.32 17.64 9.47
C ILE A 576 -8.17 16.81 8.52
N LYS A 577 -9.01 15.88 9.03
CA LYS A 577 -9.94 15.11 8.20
C LYS A 577 -10.90 16.02 7.44
N ASP A 578 -11.42 17.07 8.09
CA ASP A 578 -12.35 18.03 7.48
C ASP A 578 -11.71 18.80 6.30
N LEU A 579 -10.38 18.92 6.26
CA LEU A 579 -9.65 19.56 5.16
C LEU A 579 -9.63 18.72 3.88
N TRP A 580 -9.94 17.43 3.93
CA TRP A 580 -9.82 16.52 2.78
C TRP A 580 -10.67 16.97 1.58
N HIS A 581 -11.83 17.58 1.84
CA HIS A 581 -12.73 18.05 0.80
C HIS A 581 -12.37 19.43 0.23
N ILE A 582 -11.43 20.15 0.85
CA ILE A 582 -11.11 21.55 0.54
C ILE A 582 -9.82 21.59 -0.28
N LYS A 583 -9.87 22.19 -1.47
CA LYS A 583 -8.70 22.34 -2.36
C LYS A 583 -8.23 23.79 -2.43
N ASN A 584 -6.95 23.97 -2.77
CA ASN A 584 -6.33 25.26 -3.10
C ASN A 584 -6.20 26.23 -1.90
N LYS A 585 -6.25 27.54 -2.16
CA LYS A 585 -5.97 28.63 -1.22
C LYS A 585 -6.76 28.56 0.09
N GLU A 586 -8.02 28.13 0.06
CA GLU A 586 -8.85 27.98 1.26
C GLU A 586 -8.28 26.94 2.23
N ARG A 587 -7.68 25.86 1.71
CA ARG A 587 -7.01 24.85 2.53
C ARG A 587 -5.78 25.43 3.20
N THR A 588 -4.97 26.20 2.47
CA THR A 588 -3.77 26.87 3.00
C THR A 588 -4.14 27.83 4.12
N ASP A 589 -5.16 28.67 3.90
CA ASP A 589 -5.67 29.61 4.92
C ASP A 589 -6.11 28.85 6.20
N ARG A 590 -6.83 27.74 6.08
CA ARG A 590 -7.24 26.93 7.25
C ARG A 590 -6.06 26.28 7.97
N CYS A 591 -5.02 25.89 7.25
CA CYS A 591 -3.84 25.28 7.85
C CYS A 591 -3.06 26.26 8.72
N GLU A 592 -2.97 27.53 8.32
CA GLU A 592 -2.40 28.61 9.16
C GLU A 592 -3.13 28.70 10.51
N TYR A 593 -4.47 28.73 10.50
CA TYR A 593 -5.28 28.74 11.73
C TYR A 593 -5.03 27.51 12.61
N ILE A 594 -5.03 26.31 12.03
CA ILE A 594 -4.85 25.05 12.77
C ILE A 594 -3.47 25.00 13.44
N ILE A 595 -2.42 25.49 12.78
CA ILE A 595 -1.06 25.51 13.33
C ILE A 595 -1.00 26.43 14.56
N HIS A 596 -1.46 27.68 14.44
CA HIS A 596 -1.46 28.63 15.56
C HIS A 596 -2.35 28.15 16.72
N TRP A 597 -3.52 27.58 16.41
CA TRP A 597 -4.41 26.98 17.40
C TRP A 597 -3.74 25.81 18.15
N MET A 598 -3.08 24.92 17.42
CA MET A 598 -2.41 23.75 17.99
C MET A 598 -1.29 24.17 18.96
N TYR A 599 -0.43 25.13 18.58
CA TYR A 599 0.62 25.64 19.47
C TYR A 599 0.06 26.34 20.71
N ASP A 600 -1.01 27.13 20.57
CA ASP A 600 -1.70 27.78 21.70
C ASP A 600 -2.23 26.76 22.71
N LYS A 601 -2.92 25.72 22.22
CA LYS A 601 -3.45 24.64 23.06
C LYS A 601 -2.33 23.82 23.71
N MET A 602 -1.28 23.50 22.96
CA MET A 602 -0.12 22.78 23.50
C MET A 602 0.61 23.57 24.59
N LYS A 603 0.77 24.89 24.44
CA LYS A 603 1.35 25.77 25.49
C LYS A 603 0.56 25.65 26.80
N LYS A 604 -0.78 25.64 26.71
CA LYS A 604 -1.70 25.53 27.86
C LYS A 604 -1.65 24.15 28.51
N ILE A 605 -1.73 23.08 27.71
CA ILE A 605 -1.70 21.68 28.18
C ILE A 605 -0.39 21.33 28.87
N LEU A 606 0.75 21.75 28.30
CA LEU A 606 2.08 21.48 28.86
C LEU A 606 2.45 22.44 30.00
N LYS A 607 1.58 23.39 30.36
CA LYS A 607 1.78 24.38 31.43
C LYS A 607 3.13 25.11 31.32
N ILE A 608 3.49 25.54 30.12
CA ILE A 608 4.79 26.17 29.83
C ILE A 608 4.86 27.54 30.53
N ASP A 609 5.79 27.70 31.47
CA ASP A 609 6.02 28.96 32.19
C ASP A 609 7.11 29.83 31.53
N LYS A 610 7.42 30.99 32.14
CA LYS A 610 8.46 31.92 31.65
C LYS A 610 9.87 31.35 31.66
N ASN A 611 10.14 30.28 32.42
CA ASN A 611 11.45 29.63 32.43
C ASN A 611 11.59 28.64 31.27
N GLY A 612 10.53 28.44 30.47
CA GLY A 612 10.54 27.60 29.28
C GLY A 612 10.68 26.11 29.57
N VAL A 613 10.42 25.67 30.81
CA VAL A 613 10.53 24.26 31.20
C VAL A 613 9.22 23.56 30.88
N TYR A 614 9.29 22.54 30.02
CA TYR A 614 8.12 21.73 29.64
C TYR A 614 8.54 20.29 29.33
N ASP A 615 7.53 19.42 29.26
CA ASP A 615 7.74 18.01 28.96
C ASP A 615 8.02 17.80 27.46
N THR A 616 9.30 17.78 27.12
CA THR A 616 9.76 17.61 25.73
C THR A 616 9.39 16.25 25.15
N ASN A 617 9.22 15.22 26.00
CA ASN A 617 8.80 13.89 25.56
C ASN A 617 7.33 13.90 25.13
N ALA A 618 6.45 14.50 25.95
CA ALA A 618 5.04 14.66 25.61
C ALA A 618 4.87 15.47 24.31
N LEU A 619 5.61 16.57 24.17
CA LEU A 619 5.57 17.41 22.97
C LEU A 619 6.07 16.67 21.72
N SER A 620 7.21 16.00 21.82
CA SER A 620 7.81 15.23 20.72
C SER A 620 6.85 14.13 20.26
N GLN A 621 6.24 13.42 21.21
CA GLN A 621 5.28 12.38 20.91
C GLN A 621 4.01 12.95 20.26
N PHE A 622 3.51 14.08 20.73
CA PHE A 622 2.36 14.77 20.11
C PHE A 622 2.65 15.13 18.66
N PHE A 623 3.81 15.72 18.36
CA PHE A 623 4.17 16.04 16.97
C PHE A 623 4.37 14.82 16.09
N LYS A 624 4.88 13.71 16.64
CA LYS A 624 4.97 12.45 15.91
C LYS A 624 3.59 11.92 15.54
N VAL A 625 2.64 11.97 16.47
CA VAL A 625 1.23 11.60 16.20
C VAL A 625 0.58 12.57 15.21
N GLY A 626 0.81 13.87 15.36
CA GLY A 626 0.38 14.88 14.40
C GLY A 626 0.90 14.59 13.00
N TYR A 627 2.19 14.29 12.84
CA TYR A 627 2.78 13.91 11.56
C TYR A 627 2.07 12.71 10.92
N ASP A 628 1.80 11.67 11.71
CA ASP A 628 1.05 10.49 11.25
C ASP A 628 -0.35 10.89 10.75
N ILE A 629 -1.06 11.77 11.46
CA ILE A 629 -2.39 12.30 11.10
C ILE A 629 -2.32 13.08 9.78
N PHE A 630 -1.45 14.08 9.67
CA PHE A 630 -1.30 14.92 8.47
C PHE A 630 -0.99 14.08 7.23
N HIS A 631 -0.10 13.10 7.37
CA HIS A 631 0.28 12.22 6.26
C HIS A 631 -0.86 11.27 5.87
N THR A 632 -1.58 10.71 6.84
CA THR A 632 -2.68 9.77 6.59
C THR A 632 -3.81 10.42 5.81
N PHE A 633 -4.22 11.62 6.20
CA PHE A 633 -5.31 12.36 5.56
C PHE A 633 -4.87 13.17 4.33
N GLY A 634 -3.62 13.01 3.86
CA GLY A 634 -3.11 13.68 2.66
C GLY A 634 -2.99 15.20 2.80
N ALA A 635 -2.78 15.70 4.03
CA ALA A 635 -2.60 17.11 4.39
C ALA A 635 -1.15 17.45 4.75
N SER A 636 -0.21 16.80 4.07
CA SER A 636 1.23 17.02 4.26
C SER A 636 1.67 18.46 3.93
N ASP A 637 0.90 19.18 3.12
CA ASP A 637 1.05 20.60 2.81
C ASP A 637 0.80 21.51 4.03
N CYS A 638 0.16 20.99 5.08
CA CYS A 638 -0.11 21.71 6.33
C CYS A 638 0.92 21.42 7.43
N LEU A 639 1.99 20.66 7.10
CA LEU A 639 3.07 20.38 8.03
C LEU A 639 3.99 21.59 8.19
N TYR A 640 4.30 21.95 9.43
CA TYR A 640 5.27 22.98 9.77
C TYR A 640 6.47 22.40 10.54
N ASN A 641 7.49 23.23 10.78
CA ASN A 641 8.66 22.84 11.55
C ASN A 641 8.32 22.52 13.02
N THR A 642 8.48 21.26 13.41
CA THR A 642 8.24 20.75 14.76
C THR A 642 9.53 20.61 15.60
N ILE A 643 10.67 21.06 15.08
CA ILE A 643 11.99 20.94 15.72
C ILE A 643 12.36 22.27 16.38
N ASN A 644 12.83 22.22 17.65
CA ASN A 644 13.26 23.39 18.43
C ASN A 644 12.20 24.49 18.53
N VAL A 645 10.97 24.10 18.87
CA VAL A 645 9.83 25.01 19.00
C VAL A 645 10.05 26.00 20.15
N ASN A 646 10.08 27.30 19.82
CA ASN A 646 10.01 28.38 20.78
C ASN A 646 8.54 28.83 20.96
N PHE A 647 7.91 28.49 22.07
CA PHE A 647 6.49 28.80 22.32
C PHE A 647 6.20 30.28 22.54
N GLU A 648 7.16 31.07 23.02
CA GLU A 648 7.02 32.53 23.10
C GLU A 648 6.95 33.11 21.68
N GLU A 649 7.86 32.69 20.81
CA GLU A 649 7.85 33.04 19.39
C GLU A 649 6.54 32.62 18.71
N GLN A 650 6.05 31.40 18.97
CA GLN A 650 4.76 30.94 18.42
C GLN A 650 3.56 31.78 18.91
N THR A 651 3.60 32.24 20.17
CA THR A 651 2.57 33.14 20.73
C THR A 651 2.59 34.49 20.01
N GLU A 652 3.78 35.06 19.79
CA GLU A 652 3.94 36.32 19.06
C GLU A 652 3.50 36.20 17.60
N LYS A 653 3.86 35.09 16.93
CA LYS A 653 3.43 34.80 15.55
C LYS A 653 1.92 34.69 15.43
N LYS A 654 1.26 33.99 16.37
CA LYS A 654 -0.21 33.92 16.42
C LYS A 654 -0.83 35.32 16.54
N HIS A 655 -0.33 36.17 17.44
CA HIS A 655 -0.85 37.53 17.59
C HIS A 655 -0.73 38.35 16.30
N LEU A 656 0.39 38.23 15.57
CA LEU A 656 0.59 38.87 14.27
C LEU A 656 -0.35 38.31 13.21
N HIS A 657 -0.45 36.99 13.10
CA HIS A 657 -1.39 36.30 12.20
C HIS A 657 -2.83 36.81 12.42
N ASP A 658 -3.30 36.78 13.66
CA ASP A 658 -4.67 37.16 14.03
C ASP A 658 -4.94 38.62 13.69
N TYR A 659 -3.98 39.50 13.98
CA TYR A 659 -4.05 40.91 13.60
C TYR A 659 -4.26 41.10 12.09
N PHE A 660 -3.51 40.40 11.23
CA PHE A 660 -3.65 40.55 9.78
C PHE A 660 -4.94 39.90 9.22
N LYS A 661 -5.48 38.88 9.88
CA LYS A 661 -6.76 38.25 9.49
C LYS A 661 -7.97 39.06 9.95
N ASP A 662 -7.82 39.84 11.02
CA ASP A 662 -8.87 40.67 11.60
C ASP A 662 -8.77 42.16 11.25
N TYR A 663 -7.68 42.61 10.62
CA TYR A 663 -7.37 44.02 10.36
C TYR A 663 -8.57 44.85 9.88
N ASP A 664 -9.28 44.35 8.85
CA ASP A 664 -10.41 45.06 8.24
C ASP A 664 -11.65 45.14 9.13
N LYS A 665 -11.77 44.27 10.14
CA LYS A 665 -12.87 44.24 11.11
C LYS A 665 -12.61 45.07 12.35
N ILE A 666 -11.35 45.39 12.64
CA ILE A 666 -10.99 46.19 13.82
C ILE A 666 -11.45 47.63 13.60
N SER A 667 -12.57 48.00 14.23
CA SER A 667 -13.15 49.33 14.15
C SER A 667 -13.84 49.72 15.46
N CYS A 668 -13.81 51.02 15.75
CA CYS A 668 -14.38 51.61 16.96
C CYS A 668 -15.82 52.10 16.81
N GLY A 669 -16.39 52.10 15.59
CA GLY A 669 -17.68 52.75 15.32
C GLY A 669 -17.69 54.25 15.69
N ASP A 670 -18.89 54.82 15.86
CA ASP A 670 -19.05 56.27 16.12
C ASP A 670 -18.84 56.68 17.60
N THR A 671 -18.76 55.72 18.53
CA THR A 671 -18.61 55.99 19.97
C THR A 671 -17.19 55.73 20.47
N PHE A 672 -16.41 56.81 20.54
CA PHE A 672 -15.00 56.84 20.91
C PHE A 672 -14.66 56.37 22.34
N ASN A 673 -15.64 56.35 23.24
CA ASN A 673 -15.47 56.07 24.67
C ASN A 673 -16.05 54.71 25.09
N SER A 674 -15.96 53.69 24.23
CA SER A 674 -16.32 52.33 24.63
C SER A 674 -15.11 51.60 25.23
N MET A 675 -15.33 50.85 26.31
CA MET A 675 -14.34 49.93 26.91
C MET A 675 -13.73 48.96 25.86
N LYS A 676 -14.42 48.75 24.73
CA LYS A 676 -13.97 47.98 23.58
C LYS A 676 -12.83 48.65 22.81
N CYS A 677 -12.96 49.95 22.53
CA CYS A 677 -11.93 50.73 21.82
C CYS A 677 -10.62 50.82 22.60
N GLU A 678 -10.73 51.00 23.92
CA GLU A 678 -9.58 51.00 24.81
C GLU A 678 -8.79 49.69 24.73
N LYS A 679 -9.49 48.54 24.72
CA LYS A 679 -8.87 47.22 24.54
C LYS A 679 -8.22 47.07 23.15
N TYR A 680 -8.84 47.57 22.09
CA TYR A 680 -8.20 47.59 20.77
C TYR A 680 -6.95 48.47 20.76
N CYS A 681 -6.98 49.65 21.37
CA CYS A 681 -5.81 50.52 21.45
C CYS A 681 -4.64 49.87 22.22
N GLU A 682 -4.92 49.15 23.31
CA GLU A 682 -3.92 48.34 24.02
C GLU A 682 -3.38 47.21 23.13
N TYR A 683 -4.26 46.48 22.45
CA TYR A 683 -3.89 45.39 21.54
C TYR A 683 -3.02 45.88 20.37
N ILE A 684 -3.42 46.96 19.69
CA ILE A 684 -2.64 47.54 18.59
C ILE A 684 -1.28 48.04 19.06
N LYS A 685 -1.19 48.58 20.29
CA LYS A 685 0.11 48.93 20.90
C LYS A 685 1.03 47.73 21.07
N HIS A 686 0.49 46.62 21.56
CA HIS A 686 1.21 45.36 21.66
C HIS A 686 1.65 44.84 20.27
N ILE A 687 0.74 44.82 19.29
CA ILE A 687 1.05 44.40 17.92
C ILE A 687 2.12 45.28 17.27
N ASN A 688 2.14 46.60 17.51
CA ASN A 688 3.17 47.48 16.95
C ASN A 688 4.58 47.11 17.42
N GLY A 689 4.72 46.67 18.67
CA GLY A 689 6.00 46.17 19.20
C GLY A 689 6.43 44.89 18.48
N LEU A 690 5.50 43.95 18.29
CA LEU A 690 5.76 42.71 17.54
C LEU A 690 6.04 42.98 16.06
N TYR A 691 5.28 43.86 15.43
CA TYR A 691 5.46 44.26 14.05
C TYR A 691 6.89 44.78 13.86
N GLY A 692 7.34 45.73 14.69
CA GLY A 692 8.72 46.21 14.66
C GLY A 692 9.79 45.12 14.87
N LYS A 693 9.55 44.16 15.78
CA LYS A 693 10.46 43.05 16.06
C LYS A 693 10.66 42.13 14.86
N TYR A 694 9.59 41.76 14.16
CA TYR A 694 9.63 40.77 13.07
C TYR A 694 9.86 41.38 11.69
N PHE A 695 9.55 42.66 11.52
CA PHE A 695 9.56 43.33 10.21
C PHE A 695 10.92 43.25 9.50
N GLY A 696 12.04 43.42 10.21
CA GLY A 696 13.37 43.33 9.61
C GLY A 696 13.75 41.93 9.07
N ASN A 697 13.20 40.87 9.66
CA ASN A 697 13.49 39.48 9.26
C ASN A 697 12.45 38.91 8.29
N CYS A 698 11.23 39.43 8.33
CA CYS A 698 10.11 38.95 7.52
C CYS A 698 9.86 39.76 6.26
N CYS A 699 10.52 40.91 6.08
CA CYS A 699 10.30 41.80 4.94
C CYS A 699 11.57 42.10 4.16
N ASN A 700 11.57 41.70 2.89
CA ASN A 700 12.59 42.11 1.94
C ASN A 700 12.04 43.24 1.06
N CYS A 701 12.48 44.47 1.32
CA CYS A 701 12.05 45.65 0.58
C CYS A 701 13.08 46.07 -0.46
N PHE A 702 12.59 46.45 -1.64
CA PHE A 702 13.38 46.96 -2.77
C PHE A 702 13.20 48.48 -2.89
N ASN A 703 14.16 49.17 -3.50
CA ASN A 703 14.15 50.63 -3.70
C ASN A 703 12.94 51.10 -4.53
N SER A 704 12.34 50.19 -5.32
CA SER A 704 11.04 50.39 -6.00
C SER A 704 9.85 50.59 -5.05
N GLY A 705 10.04 50.45 -3.73
CA GLY A 705 8.99 50.55 -2.71
C GLY A 705 8.20 49.27 -2.49
N ARG A 706 8.37 48.25 -3.37
CA ARG A 706 7.76 46.92 -3.21
C ARG A 706 8.51 46.13 -2.13
N CYS A 707 7.76 45.47 -1.26
CA CYS A 707 8.28 44.54 -0.26
C CYS A 707 7.73 43.13 -0.50
N MET A 708 8.55 42.12 -0.22
CA MET A 708 8.17 40.71 -0.33
C MET A 708 8.05 40.09 1.07
N ASP A 709 6.95 39.37 1.29
CA ASP A 709 6.67 38.65 2.53
C ASP A 709 7.50 37.36 2.58
N MET A 710 8.45 37.30 3.51
CA MET A 710 9.27 36.10 3.74
C MET A 710 8.64 35.15 4.78
N CYS A 711 7.69 35.66 5.57
CA CYS A 711 6.96 34.95 6.63
C CYS A 711 5.45 34.98 6.32
N SER A 712 5.06 34.48 5.14
CA SER A 712 3.69 34.62 4.61
C SER A 712 2.61 33.96 5.48
N ASP A 713 3.00 33.06 6.37
CA ASP A 713 2.13 32.32 7.31
C ASP A 713 1.62 33.18 8.47
N TYR A 714 2.31 34.27 8.85
CA TYR A 714 1.86 35.14 9.94
C TYR A 714 2.18 36.64 9.78
N PHE A 715 2.88 37.05 8.71
CA PHE A 715 3.35 38.43 8.54
C PHE A 715 3.04 39.01 7.15
N LYS A 716 2.68 40.30 7.11
CA LYS A 716 2.52 41.08 5.87
C LYS A 716 3.36 42.35 5.89
N CYS A 717 4.13 42.58 4.84
CA CYS A 717 5.08 43.69 4.69
C CYS A 717 4.50 44.93 4.03
N ASP A 718 3.27 44.86 3.51
CA ASP A 718 2.57 46.03 2.98
C ASP A 718 2.35 47.05 4.12
N ASP A 719 2.81 48.28 3.88
CA ASP A 719 2.77 49.39 4.84
C ASP A 719 1.33 49.82 5.16
N ASN A 720 0.35 49.41 4.35
CA ASN A 720 -1.07 49.58 4.68
C ASN A 720 -1.43 48.90 6.00
N TYR A 721 -0.88 47.71 6.26
CA TYR A 721 -1.13 46.96 7.50
C TYR A 721 -0.25 47.40 8.67
N ASN A 722 0.50 48.50 8.55
CA ASN A 722 1.29 49.03 9.65
C ASN A 722 0.37 49.40 10.84
N PRO A 723 0.59 48.84 12.06
CA PRO A 723 -0.28 49.06 13.21
C PRO A 723 -0.49 50.54 13.58
N TYR A 724 0.47 51.40 13.24
CA TYR A 724 0.34 52.85 13.39
C TYR A 724 -0.86 53.43 12.62
N ASN A 725 -1.15 52.93 11.43
CA ASN A 725 -2.26 53.42 10.61
C ASN A 725 -3.60 53.15 11.30
N LEU A 726 -3.75 51.94 11.84
CA LEU A 726 -4.96 51.55 12.57
C LEU A 726 -5.06 52.29 13.91
N PHE A 727 -3.95 52.46 14.63
CA PHE A 727 -3.90 53.27 15.86
C PHE A 727 -4.38 54.72 15.63
N LYS A 728 -4.03 55.31 14.46
CA LYS A 728 -4.50 56.63 14.06
C LYS A 728 -5.97 56.62 13.64
N ALA A 729 -6.41 55.63 12.88
CA ALA A 729 -7.80 55.48 12.45
C ALA A 729 -8.75 55.31 13.64
N LEU A 730 -8.33 54.54 14.65
CA LEU A 730 -9.02 54.35 15.93
C LEU A 730 -8.82 55.52 16.91
N LYS A 731 -8.19 56.64 16.50
CA LYS A 731 -7.80 57.84 17.28
C LYS A 731 -7.41 57.58 18.76
N CYS A 732 -6.67 56.51 19.01
CA CYS A 732 -6.21 56.10 20.34
C CYS A 732 -5.39 57.16 21.12
N LYS A 733 -4.90 58.22 20.44
CA LYS A 733 -4.22 59.36 21.09
C LYS A 733 -5.13 60.24 21.94
N GLU A 734 -6.44 60.21 21.69
CA GLU A 734 -7.43 60.98 22.45
C GLU A 734 -7.74 60.32 23.81
N ASP A 735 -7.28 59.08 24.02
CA ASP A 735 -7.36 58.35 25.28
C ASP A 735 -6.27 58.82 26.26
N LYS A 736 -6.69 59.14 27.49
CA LYS A 736 -5.84 59.58 28.59
C LYS A 736 -4.72 58.58 28.95
N LYS A 737 -4.86 57.30 28.57
CA LYS A 737 -3.88 56.24 28.83
C LYS A 737 -2.68 56.22 27.88
N PHE A 738 -2.72 56.95 26.76
CA PHE A 738 -1.62 56.94 25.77
C PHE A 738 -1.02 58.33 25.49
N PRO A 739 -0.56 59.08 26.51
CA PRO A 739 0.10 60.35 26.32
C PRO A 739 1.42 60.16 25.55
N GLY A 740 1.60 60.91 24.45
CA GLY A 740 2.78 60.79 23.56
C GLY A 740 2.56 59.96 22.30
N GLY A 741 1.47 59.19 22.20
CA GLY A 741 1.10 58.44 21.01
C GLY A 741 1.96 57.19 20.71
N MET A 742 1.92 56.74 19.45
CA MET A 742 2.66 55.58 18.93
C MET A 742 3.61 56.02 17.82
N GLN A 743 4.80 55.42 17.74
CA GLN A 743 5.74 55.63 16.63
C GLN A 743 5.44 54.65 15.49
N LYS A 744 5.52 55.14 14.24
CA LYS A 744 5.40 54.32 13.03
C LYS A 744 6.66 53.48 12.85
N VAL A 745 6.49 52.17 12.67
CA VAL A 745 7.60 51.27 12.29
C VAL A 745 8.06 51.64 10.88
N GLN A 746 9.35 51.93 10.72
CA GLN A 746 9.94 52.36 9.45
C GLN A 746 10.41 51.17 8.60
N LYS A 747 10.40 51.35 7.28
CA LYS A 747 10.94 50.37 6.32
C LYS A 747 12.46 50.20 6.53
N PRO A 748 13.06 49.01 6.31
CA PRO A 748 14.49 48.81 6.46
C PRO A 748 15.21 49.44 5.25
N HIS A 749 16.53 49.57 5.30
CA HIS A 749 17.31 49.94 4.11
C HIS A 749 17.12 48.88 3.01
N PHE A 750 16.96 49.33 1.76
CA PHE A 750 16.60 48.46 0.65
C PHE A 750 17.70 47.44 0.30
N VAL A 751 17.31 46.18 0.09
CA VAL A 751 18.25 45.04 -0.15
C VAL A 751 18.98 45.16 -1.49
N ASP A 752 18.33 45.77 -2.48
CA ASP A 752 18.92 46.06 -3.79
C ASP A 752 20.03 47.12 -3.73
N HIS A 753 20.20 47.85 -2.63
CA HIS A 753 21.36 48.74 -2.47
C HIS A 753 22.68 47.96 -2.46
N HIS A 754 22.68 46.72 -1.97
CA HIS A 754 23.84 45.83 -2.02
C HIS A 754 24.07 45.28 -3.43
N VAL A 755 23.00 44.95 -4.15
CA VAL A 755 23.06 44.44 -5.53
C VAL A 755 23.48 45.55 -6.50
N ILE A 756 22.95 46.77 -6.37
CA ILE A 756 23.34 47.96 -7.12
C ILE A 756 24.80 48.29 -6.81
N TRP A 757 25.20 48.32 -5.54
CA TRP A 757 26.60 48.51 -5.15
C TRP A 757 27.52 47.45 -5.77
N LEU A 758 27.16 46.16 -5.71
CA LEU A 758 27.91 45.07 -6.35
C LEU A 758 27.97 45.23 -7.87
N THR A 759 26.93 45.75 -8.51
CA THR A 759 26.85 45.93 -9.97
C THR A 759 27.68 47.16 -10.40
N GLU A 760 27.61 48.25 -9.65
CA GLU A 760 28.39 49.48 -9.88
C GLU A 760 29.89 49.26 -9.63
N TYR A 761 30.26 48.45 -8.62
CA TYR A 761 31.66 48.14 -8.33
C TYR A 761 32.23 46.94 -9.11
N SER A 762 31.42 45.95 -9.49
CA SER A 762 31.89 44.82 -10.31
C SER A 762 32.16 45.20 -11.77
N GLY A 763 31.63 46.34 -12.24
CA GLY A 763 31.94 46.89 -13.57
C GLY A 763 33.38 47.42 -13.75
N LYS A 764 34.19 47.52 -12.67
CA LYS A 764 35.53 48.14 -12.73
C LYS A 764 36.74 47.22 -12.51
N ILE A 765 36.61 45.91 -12.33
CA ILE A 765 37.80 45.03 -12.21
C ILE A 765 37.63 43.72 -13.01
N LYS A 766 38.46 43.55 -14.04
CA LYS A 766 38.70 42.25 -14.70
C LYS A 766 39.82 41.49 -13.98
N GLU A 767 39.50 40.21 -13.72
CA GLU A 767 40.33 39.03 -13.39
C GLU A 767 40.72 38.68 -11.92
N LYS A 768 40.54 37.37 -11.64
CA LYS A 768 40.74 36.56 -10.40
C LYS A 768 42.23 36.16 -10.22
N PRO A 769 42.75 35.58 -9.09
CA PRO A 769 42.05 34.81 -8.02
C PRO A 769 42.53 34.98 -6.53
N LEU A 770 41.71 34.47 -5.59
CA LEU A 770 42.00 33.86 -4.25
C LEU A 770 43.16 34.36 -3.34
N LEU A 771 42.81 34.95 -2.16
CA LEU A 771 43.16 34.52 -0.77
C LEU A 771 43.27 35.67 0.28
N MET A 772 42.72 35.37 1.47
CA MET A 772 43.12 35.74 2.85
C MET A 772 42.83 37.12 3.50
N MET A 773 42.58 36.99 4.82
CA MET A 773 42.26 37.94 5.89
C MET A 773 43.25 39.12 6.03
N GLU A 774 42.80 40.30 6.47
CA GLU A 774 43.06 40.83 7.84
C GLU A 774 42.33 42.17 8.14
N LYS A 775 42.52 42.64 9.38
CA LYS A 775 41.77 43.51 10.29
C LYS A 775 41.90 45.04 10.15
N MET A 776 40.95 45.74 10.81
CA MET A 776 41.05 47.04 11.56
C MET A 776 41.35 48.31 10.71
N GLU A 777 40.94 49.55 11.01
CA GLU A 777 40.15 50.24 12.04
C GLU A 777 39.85 51.69 11.56
N PHE A 778 38.75 52.27 12.08
CA PHE A 778 38.44 53.68 12.43
C PHE A 778 38.66 54.91 11.51
N ALA A 779 37.55 55.68 11.41
CA ALA A 779 37.36 57.16 11.38
C ALA A 779 37.99 57.96 10.21
N SER A 780 37.39 59.01 9.64
CA SER A 780 36.49 60.07 10.14
C SER A 780 35.80 60.82 8.97
N THR A 781 34.64 61.39 9.27
CA THR A 781 33.80 62.40 8.56
C THR A 781 34.53 63.72 8.17
N PRO A 782 33.87 64.75 7.58
CA PRO A 782 32.98 64.84 6.39
C PRO A 782 33.30 66.10 5.52
N GLU A 783 32.42 66.42 4.55
CA GLU A 783 32.02 67.76 3.99
C GLU A 783 31.91 67.74 2.44
N MET A 784 30.72 67.97 1.86
CA MET A 784 30.06 69.27 1.53
C MET A 784 30.86 70.00 0.42
N GLU A 785 30.34 70.46 -0.72
CA GLU A 785 29.06 71.07 -1.06
C GLU A 785 29.01 71.37 -2.59
N SER A 786 27.79 71.61 -3.14
CA SER A 786 27.49 72.65 -4.15
C SER A 786 28.01 72.50 -5.61
N SER A 787 27.33 72.86 -6.70
CA SER A 787 25.95 73.23 -7.06
C SER A 787 25.88 73.49 -8.58
N ARG A 788 24.67 73.37 -9.15
CA ARG A 788 24.06 74.07 -10.31
C ARG A 788 24.64 73.96 -11.76
N THR A 789 23.95 73.16 -12.59
CA THR A 789 23.13 73.48 -13.82
C THR A 789 23.12 74.91 -14.44
N PRO A 790 22.54 75.15 -15.66
CA PRO A 790 22.27 74.34 -16.88
C PRO A 790 22.40 75.14 -18.23
N GLU A 791 21.79 74.62 -19.32
CA GLU A 791 21.36 75.20 -20.64
C GLU A 791 22.14 74.66 -21.87
N MET A 792 21.57 73.91 -22.84
CA MET A 792 20.52 74.18 -23.86
C MET A 792 21.05 75.18 -24.92
N GLU A 793 21.08 75.00 -26.25
CA GLU A 793 20.12 74.44 -27.22
C GLU A 793 20.72 74.41 -28.66
N SER A 794 20.05 73.68 -29.60
CA SER A 794 19.91 73.98 -31.06
C SER A 794 21.14 73.75 -32.00
N SER A 795 21.08 73.42 -33.31
CA SER A 795 20.03 73.37 -34.36
C SER A 795 20.58 72.79 -35.70
N ILE A 796 19.73 72.05 -36.44
CA ILE A 796 19.37 72.13 -37.89
C ILE A 796 20.38 71.78 -39.05
N ASN A 797 20.01 70.69 -39.77
CA ASN A 797 19.93 70.32 -41.22
C ASN A 797 20.80 70.93 -42.35
N SER A 798 21.25 70.07 -43.29
CA SER A 798 20.91 70.13 -44.75
C SER A 798 21.47 68.93 -45.57
N GLU A 799 20.77 68.59 -46.67
CA GLU A 799 20.86 67.43 -47.59
C GLU A 799 22.08 67.38 -48.55
N MET A 800 22.40 66.19 -49.11
CA MET A 800 22.43 65.88 -50.58
C MET A 800 22.88 64.43 -50.87
N GLU A 801 22.21 63.77 -51.82
CA GLU A 801 22.34 62.36 -52.26
C GLU A 801 23.62 61.99 -53.04
N SER A 802 24.04 60.72 -52.93
CA SER A 802 24.55 59.91 -54.06
C SER A 802 24.51 58.40 -53.76
N SER A 803 23.97 57.65 -54.71
CA SER A 803 23.73 56.20 -54.80
C SER A 803 24.85 55.21 -54.40
N ARG A 804 24.51 54.06 -53.78
CA ARG A 804 24.63 52.66 -54.30
C ARG A 804 24.48 51.57 -53.19
N THR A 805 23.70 50.52 -53.54
CA THR A 805 23.54 49.15 -52.95
C THR A 805 22.94 48.94 -51.55
N PRO A 806 21.98 47.99 -51.36
CA PRO A 806 21.45 47.65 -50.04
C PRO A 806 22.34 46.57 -49.38
N GLU A 807 23.10 46.94 -48.37
CA GLU A 807 23.67 45.99 -47.40
C GLU A 807 22.61 45.63 -46.36
N ASN A 808 22.40 44.32 -46.19
CA ASN A 808 21.44 43.73 -45.26
C ASN A 808 21.75 44.14 -43.82
N VAL A 809 20.86 44.93 -43.22
CA VAL A 809 20.83 45.14 -41.76
C VAL A 809 20.29 43.86 -41.13
N CYS A 810 21.14 43.14 -40.38
CA CYS A 810 20.66 42.08 -39.51
C CYS A 810 20.28 42.65 -38.15
N ASP A 811 18.99 42.70 -37.85
CA ASP A 811 18.53 43.04 -36.51
C ASP A 811 18.86 41.90 -35.54
N LYS A 812 19.25 42.27 -34.32
CA LYS A 812 19.87 41.48 -33.25
C LYS A 812 19.10 40.22 -32.79
N ILE A 813 17.95 39.91 -33.39
CA ILE A 813 17.09 38.76 -33.10
C ILE A 813 17.23 37.67 -34.18
N THR A 814 17.49 38.03 -35.45
CA THR A 814 17.42 37.07 -36.57
C THR A 814 18.77 36.45 -36.95
N CYS A 815 19.88 36.94 -36.40
CA CYS A 815 21.23 36.40 -36.66
C CYS A 815 21.78 35.49 -35.54
N ASP A 816 21.00 35.22 -34.48
CA ASP A 816 21.42 34.27 -33.44
C ASP A 816 21.09 32.83 -33.89
N PRO A 817 22.09 31.94 -34.07
CA PRO A 817 21.87 30.54 -34.45
C PRO A 817 20.91 29.79 -33.51
N PHE A 818 20.85 30.22 -32.24
CA PHE A 818 19.99 29.63 -31.23
C PHE A 818 18.51 29.98 -31.46
N TYR A 819 18.21 31.23 -31.84
CA TYR A 819 16.83 31.66 -32.10
C TYR A 819 16.26 31.07 -33.40
N VAL A 820 17.09 30.93 -34.44
CA VAL A 820 16.69 30.30 -35.71
C VAL A 820 16.38 28.81 -35.49
N ALA A 821 17.19 28.11 -34.70
CA ALA A 821 16.93 26.70 -34.34
C ALA A 821 15.69 26.54 -33.43
N ALA A 822 15.47 27.47 -32.50
CA ALA A 822 14.29 27.49 -31.65
C ALA A 822 12.99 27.70 -32.46
N LEU A 823 12.96 28.66 -33.39
CA LEU A 823 11.77 28.91 -34.22
C LEU A 823 11.41 27.71 -35.12
N GLY A 824 12.41 27.03 -35.69
CA GLY A 824 12.18 25.82 -36.48
C GLY A 824 11.62 24.66 -35.65
N SER A 825 12.16 24.44 -34.44
CA SER A 825 11.70 23.36 -33.55
C SER A 825 10.29 23.58 -33.01
N PHE A 826 9.94 24.80 -32.59
CA PHE A 826 8.59 25.12 -32.12
C PHE A 826 7.54 25.06 -33.25
N GLY A 827 7.91 25.47 -34.47
CA GLY A 827 7.04 25.34 -35.65
C GLY A 827 6.70 23.88 -35.99
N PHE A 828 7.71 22.99 -35.93
CA PHE A 828 7.50 21.56 -36.19
C PHE A 828 6.62 20.88 -35.13
N MET A 829 6.80 21.24 -33.85
CA MET A 829 5.94 20.75 -32.77
C MET A 829 4.49 21.25 -32.87
N GLY A 830 4.28 22.49 -33.30
CA GLY A 830 2.95 23.01 -33.59
C GLY A 830 2.26 22.25 -34.74
N PHE A 831 3.00 21.93 -35.81
CA PHE A 831 2.48 21.16 -36.93
C PHE A 831 2.08 19.72 -36.54
N LEU A 832 2.87 19.05 -35.70
CA LEU A 832 2.54 17.71 -35.21
C LEU A 832 1.27 17.71 -34.33
N LEU A 833 1.11 18.73 -33.47
CA LEU A 833 -0.09 18.86 -32.63
C LEU A 833 -1.34 19.12 -33.45
N LEU A 834 -1.26 20.00 -34.46
CA LEU A 834 -2.37 20.26 -35.37
C LEU A 834 -2.71 19.01 -36.19
N SER A 835 -1.72 18.28 -36.69
CA SER A 835 -1.93 17.02 -37.43
C SER A 835 -2.60 15.94 -36.56
N PHE A 836 -2.27 15.87 -35.27
CA PHE A 836 -2.91 14.95 -34.33
C PHE A 836 -4.38 15.33 -34.06
N ILE A 837 -4.68 16.63 -33.97
CA ILE A 837 -6.04 17.14 -33.84
C ILE A 837 -6.84 16.83 -35.11
N PHE A 838 -6.28 17.07 -36.30
CA PHE A 838 -6.95 16.72 -37.56
C PHE A 838 -7.16 15.21 -37.72
N TYR A 839 -6.22 14.37 -37.29
CA TYR A 839 -6.40 12.91 -37.27
C TYR A 839 -7.54 12.48 -36.33
N LYS A 840 -7.68 13.13 -35.17
CA LYS A 840 -8.70 12.79 -34.17
C LYS A 840 -10.10 13.32 -34.51
N PHE A 841 -10.20 14.42 -35.27
CA PHE A 841 -11.47 15.16 -35.47
C PHE A 841 -11.94 15.29 -36.94
N THR A 842 -11.26 14.68 -37.92
CA THR A 842 -11.67 14.66 -39.35
C THR A 842 -12.21 13.26 -39.75
N PRO A 843 -13.14 13.11 -40.73
CA PRO A 843 -13.85 11.84 -41.00
C PRO A 843 -12.96 10.65 -41.46
N LEU A 844 -11.68 10.89 -41.73
CA LEU A 844 -10.70 9.88 -42.13
C LEU A 844 -10.46 8.80 -41.07
N GLY A 845 -10.73 9.07 -39.78
CA GLY A 845 -10.65 8.08 -38.70
C GLY A 845 -11.78 7.04 -38.71
N SER A 846 -12.95 7.35 -39.31
CA SER A 846 -14.10 6.44 -39.33
C SER A 846 -13.96 5.28 -40.33
N TYR A 847 -13.11 5.43 -41.36
CA TYR A 847 -12.95 4.45 -42.43
C TYR A 847 -12.17 3.19 -42.00
N PHE A 848 -11.36 3.29 -40.92
CA PHE A 848 -10.60 2.16 -40.38
C PHE A 848 -11.28 1.44 -39.20
N HIS A 849 -12.49 1.86 -38.78
CA HIS A 849 -13.07 1.45 -37.50
C HIS A 849 -14.17 0.37 -37.55
N ASN A 850 -14.38 -0.28 -38.69
CA ASN A 850 -15.47 -1.27 -38.84
C ASN A 850 -15.09 -2.75 -38.55
N LYS A 851 -13.87 -3.05 -38.08
CA LYS A 851 -13.45 -4.45 -37.80
C LYS A 851 -13.17 -4.77 -36.31
N ASP A 852 -13.31 -3.81 -35.39
CA ASP A 852 -12.77 -3.92 -34.02
C ASP A 852 -13.78 -4.01 -32.86
N SER A 853 -15.09 -4.05 -33.10
CA SER A 853 -16.05 -4.09 -31.97
C SER A 853 -15.92 -5.35 -31.10
N LYS A 854 -15.43 -6.47 -31.67
CA LYS A 854 -15.15 -7.72 -30.93
C LYS A 854 -13.84 -7.68 -30.12
N LYS A 855 -12.86 -6.85 -30.49
CA LYS A 855 -11.59 -6.67 -29.76
C LYS A 855 -11.67 -5.64 -28.63
N LYS A 856 -12.64 -4.73 -28.68
CA LYS A 856 -12.83 -3.68 -27.67
C LYS A 856 -13.19 -4.24 -26.28
N LYS A 857 -13.86 -5.39 -26.19
CA LYS A 857 -14.18 -6.06 -24.90
C LYS A 857 -12.92 -6.63 -24.24
N THR A 858 -12.01 -7.22 -25.02
CA THR A 858 -10.74 -7.80 -24.55
C THR A 858 -9.71 -6.74 -24.17
N TYR A 859 -9.66 -5.62 -24.91
CA TYR A 859 -8.73 -4.52 -24.63
C TYR A 859 -9.08 -3.73 -23.36
N PHE A 860 -10.37 -3.55 -23.06
CA PHE A 860 -10.82 -2.87 -21.84
C PHE A 860 -10.52 -3.68 -20.58
N GLN A 861 -10.72 -5.00 -20.67
CA GLN A 861 -10.38 -5.95 -19.61
C GLN A 861 -8.86 -6.02 -19.37
N GLN A 862 -8.06 -5.96 -20.44
CA GLN A 862 -6.60 -5.93 -20.34
C GLN A 862 -6.07 -4.60 -19.77
N SER A 863 -6.71 -3.45 -20.09
CA SER A 863 -6.31 -2.16 -19.50
C SER A 863 -6.68 -2.03 -18.02
N GLU A 864 -7.81 -2.60 -17.57
CA GLU A 864 -8.20 -2.59 -16.15
C GLU A 864 -7.40 -3.61 -15.32
N GLU A 865 -7.06 -4.78 -15.89
CA GLU A 865 -6.09 -5.71 -15.29
C GLU A 865 -4.72 -5.05 -15.11
N GLN A 866 -4.31 -4.19 -16.05
CA GLN A 866 -3.07 -3.42 -15.99
C GLN A 866 -3.11 -2.30 -14.92
N PHE A 867 -4.26 -1.64 -14.71
CA PHE A 867 -4.46 -0.70 -13.60
C PHE A 867 -4.40 -1.39 -12.22
N LEU A 868 -4.97 -2.60 -12.10
CA LEU A 868 -4.85 -3.42 -10.89
C LEU A 868 -3.41 -3.91 -10.67
N GLU A 869 -2.66 -4.19 -11.75
CA GLU A 869 -1.24 -4.56 -11.68
C GLU A 869 -0.33 -3.36 -11.32
N ASP A 870 -0.60 -2.17 -11.86
CA ASP A 870 0.15 -0.94 -11.59
C ASP A 870 -0.01 -0.44 -10.13
N ASP A 871 -1.21 -0.55 -9.54
CA ASP A 871 -1.44 -0.25 -8.11
C ASP A 871 -0.68 -1.21 -7.17
N PHE A 872 -0.52 -2.48 -7.59
CA PHE A 872 0.26 -3.49 -6.85
C PHE A 872 1.78 -3.33 -7.06
N GLU A 873 2.24 -2.94 -8.27
CA GLU A 873 3.66 -2.68 -8.56
C GLU A 873 4.20 -1.44 -7.85
N PHE A 874 3.40 -0.37 -7.73
CA PHE A 874 3.78 0.86 -7.05
C PHE A 874 4.13 0.62 -5.56
N ASN A 875 3.48 -0.36 -4.92
CA ASN A 875 3.71 -0.72 -3.53
C ASN A 875 4.97 -1.59 -3.30
N ARG A 876 5.49 -2.32 -4.31
CA ARG A 876 6.77 -3.04 -4.17
C ARG A 876 8.00 -2.14 -4.36
N LYS A 877 7.90 -1.07 -5.15
CA LYS A 877 9.03 -0.18 -5.47
C LYS A 877 9.32 0.90 -4.41
N ASN A 878 8.39 1.18 -3.50
CA ASN A 878 8.54 2.29 -2.54
C ASN A 878 9.17 1.95 -1.16
N MET A 879 9.77 0.78 -0.97
CA MET A 879 10.50 0.47 0.29
C MET A 879 12.03 0.47 0.20
N LYS A 880 12.66 0.73 -0.96
CA LYS A 880 14.12 0.89 -1.05
C LYS A 880 14.52 1.89 -2.13
N ASN A 881 14.52 3.18 -1.78
CA ASN A 881 15.47 4.22 -2.22
C ASN A 881 14.94 5.61 -1.88
N ARG A 882 15.14 6.07 -0.64
CA ARG A 882 15.21 7.51 -0.37
C ARG A 882 16.69 7.89 -0.33
N ARG A 883 17.14 8.65 -1.33
CA ARG A 883 18.41 9.40 -1.27
C ARG A 883 18.29 10.39 -0.10
N MET A 884 19.01 10.13 0.99
CA MET A 884 19.31 11.14 2.00
C MET A 884 20.04 12.30 1.32
N ARG A 885 19.51 13.52 1.42
CA ARG A 885 20.28 14.75 1.21
C ARG A 885 20.87 15.14 2.56
N LEU A 886 22.12 14.75 2.80
CA LEU A 886 22.94 15.27 3.88
C LEU A 886 23.40 16.68 3.49
N ALA A 887 23.05 17.68 4.29
CA ALA A 887 23.69 18.98 4.23
C ALA A 887 24.99 18.91 5.03
N TYR A 888 26.11 19.22 4.38
CA TYR A 888 27.41 19.41 5.02
C TYR A 888 27.43 20.76 5.74
N HIS A 889 27.79 20.78 7.02
CA HIS A 889 28.44 21.92 7.65
C HIS A 889 29.83 21.48 8.10
N GLN A 890 30.86 22.19 7.62
CA GLN A 890 32.22 22.12 8.13
C GLN A 890 32.30 22.81 9.49
N ALA A 891 32.97 22.14 10.43
CA ALA A 891 33.93 22.75 11.34
C ALA A 891 35.18 21.85 11.33
#